data_AF-A0A923Q6I4-F1
#
_entry.id   AF-A0A923Q6I4-F1
#
_cell.length_a   1.000
_cell.length_b   1.000
_cell.length_c   1.000
_cell.angle_alpha   90.00
_cell.angle_beta   90.00
_cell.angle_gamma   90.00
#
_symmetry.space_group_name_H-M   'P 1'
#
loop_
_entity.id
_entity.type
_entity.pdbx_description
1 polymer ?
#
loop_
_entity_poly.entity_id
_entity_poly.type
_entity_poly.pdbx_seq_one_letter_code
_entity_poly.pdbx_strand_id
1 'polypeptide(L)'
;MLPFVIGGALLQPPDTEVVATLVALLLLVGSLAVSFGADLATEGAGDGRFELRRLVRGALALVVLGGVLFGTAQVGFLFPPPTAQDIVPPMRPPTPPAAADRVLFTVSAPAPTTWRLGTLDVYDGTAWLTPPFDASTLVPVNGNVPTAPGDTRGPLPAPGITATIEVADLPGKALPGLANPLAVRGGPQVEYDPRTQALRTAGVRLPRGTTYEVLAPAPPTGAVLSRAGRPAAAARPFLDVPSPPAEIAALLAEAPTETFARLQFVRRAYFAKVVAAGAGNPVDVPPSRVVEMLAGKEATPYEITAGEVLLARWAGVPARIGYGWFGGDKVAEGRWEIRPRNGSTWLEAYFEGSGWVPIVGTPPRARASTAAGARNDNPSVRPTDELALVVYVPVELSSTRLAYVLVRYYALRSLPFLLGIGLLAAFYPALIKVLRRTARRRAAARLGPRARIAAAYAELRDNLTDLGIAGPAVTPLELLGKVDPDAEHRELAWLVTRSLWGDLSRDLQPGDVAAAQTLSLSVARRLRSAQPGLSRATALASRASLSNPWTDELPTLWKPRRSRKTAVAGRPKRFAQRVRAFPARAWPPRPVPLAVLGSVLVVAVAVLVAVTRPEPTPPALRALPDRVAPGVLGDIRLVREQSAEKAFREGTDRSLAREGRVFSLRQGDVVQGSLQVAALDPTIDTRSPRIRDQVLQGLGKGGFRASRIGQERVYRLALPELDLLLSFTPDGHGYYLMAARAAYADSDRLFASVLAFTRGEAAAQLRPADVVVPDPRTGSAS
;
A
#
# COMPACT_ATOMS: atom_id res chain seq x y z
N MET A 1 26.97 -19.29 -4.40
CA MET A 1 26.63 -17.93 -4.90
C MET A 1 25.16 -17.59 -4.68
N LEU A 2 24.19 -18.36 -5.20
CA LEU A 2 22.75 -18.10 -5.02
C LEU A 2 22.26 -17.92 -3.55
N PRO A 3 22.68 -18.73 -2.57
CA PRO A 3 22.26 -18.54 -1.18
C PRO A 3 22.86 -17.29 -0.51
N PHE A 4 24.03 -16.81 -0.96
CA PHE A 4 24.62 -15.55 -0.48
C PHE A 4 23.91 -14.32 -1.05
N VAL A 5 23.43 -14.40 -2.30
CA VAL A 5 22.62 -13.34 -2.94
C VAL A 5 21.25 -13.24 -2.28
N ILE A 6 20.62 -14.37 -1.98
CA ILE A 6 19.32 -14.42 -1.28
C ILE A 6 19.47 -13.95 0.18
N GLY A 7 20.53 -14.39 0.87
CA GLY A 7 20.83 -13.95 2.24
C GLY A 7 21.14 -12.45 2.32
N GLY A 8 21.89 -11.90 1.35
CA GLY A 8 22.19 -10.47 1.28
C GLY A 8 20.97 -9.60 0.98
N ALA A 9 20.02 -10.10 0.18
CA ALA A 9 18.77 -9.39 -0.12
C ALA A 9 17.78 -9.35 1.07
N LEU A 10 17.89 -10.31 2.01
CA LEU A 10 17.01 -10.40 3.19
C LEU A 10 17.52 -9.61 4.41
N LEU A 11 18.77 -9.12 4.38
CA LEU A 11 19.46 -8.50 5.51
C LEU A 11 19.72 -6.99 5.33
N GLN A 12 19.09 -6.34 4.35
CA GLN A 12 19.44 -4.97 3.95
C GLN A 12 18.55 -3.87 4.57
N PRO A 13 19.10 -2.66 4.76
CA PRO A 13 18.32 -1.48 5.13
C PRO A 13 17.35 -1.08 4.01
N PRO A 14 16.11 -0.63 4.34
CA PRO A 14 15.05 -0.36 3.37
C PRO A 14 15.44 0.63 2.26
N ASP A 15 16.39 1.54 2.52
CA ASP A 15 16.79 2.58 1.57
C ASP A 15 17.77 2.09 0.48
N THR A 16 18.28 0.86 0.57
CA THR A 16 19.34 0.34 -0.31
C THR A 16 19.02 -0.99 -1.02
N GLU A 17 17.88 -1.62 -0.70
CA GLU A 17 17.47 -2.94 -1.23
C GLU A 17 17.47 -3.01 -2.76
N VAL A 18 17.07 -1.93 -3.43
CA VAL A 18 16.94 -1.87 -4.89
C VAL A 18 18.29 -1.97 -5.59
N VAL A 19 19.29 -1.22 -5.10
CA VAL A 19 20.59 -1.10 -5.78
C VAL A 19 21.37 -2.41 -5.66
N ALA A 20 21.41 -2.99 -4.47
CA ALA A 20 22.19 -4.20 -4.23
C ALA A 20 21.55 -5.45 -4.84
N THR A 21 20.22 -5.57 -4.84
CA THR A 21 19.53 -6.69 -5.52
C THR A 21 19.76 -6.64 -7.03
N LEU A 22 19.74 -5.43 -7.61
CA LEU A 22 19.97 -5.21 -9.04
C LEU A 22 21.43 -5.52 -9.43
N VAL A 23 22.39 -5.10 -8.60
CA VAL A 23 23.82 -5.44 -8.77
C VAL A 23 24.05 -6.95 -8.66
N ALA A 24 23.44 -7.63 -7.67
CA ALA A 24 23.61 -9.06 -7.49
C ALA A 24 23.02 -9.87 -8.67
N LEU A 25 21.88 -9.45 -9.22
CA LEU A 25 21.28 -10.10 -10.39
C LEU A 25 22.13 -9.90 -11.64
N LEU A 26 22.68 -8.70 -11.85
CA LEU A 26 23.60 -8.40 -12.95
C LEU A 26 24.89 -9.24 -12.86
N LEU A 27 25.45 -9.40 -11.65
CA LEU A 27 26.64 -10.23 -11.42
C LEU A 27 26.35 -11.72 -11.63
N LEU A 28 25.18 -12.21 -11.25
CA LEU A 28 24.77 -13.59 -11.48
C LEU A 28 24.64 -13.90 -12.98
N VAL A 29 23.92 -13.03 -13.71
CA VAL A 29 23.73 -13.21 -15.16
C VAL A 29 25.05 -13.01 -15.91
N GLY A 30 25.90 -12.07 -15.46
CA GLY A 30 27.25 -11.89 -15.97
C GLY A 30 28.14 -13.12 -15.76
N SER A 31 28.10 -13.75 -14.58
CA SER A 31 28.91 -14.95 -14.32
C SER A 31 28.43 -16.16 -15.11
N LEU A 32 27.11 -16.34 -15.29
CA LEU A 32 26.54 -17.37 -16.17
C LEU A 32 26.98 -17.18 -17.63
N ALA A 33 27.00 -15.95 -18.14
CA ALA A 33 27.44 -15.65 -19.50
C ALA A 33 28.93 -15.93 -19.71
N VAL A 34 29.77 -15.65 -18.71
CA VAL A 34 31.22 -15.90 -18.74
C VAL A 34 31.53 -17.39 -18.57
N SER A 35 30.84 -18.09 -17.67
CA SER A 35 31.02 -19.53 -17.42
C SER A 35 30.74 -20.37 -18.67
N PHE A 36 29.67 -20.09 -19.41
CA PHE A 36 29.39 -20.75 -20.69
C PHE A 36 30.35 -20.31 -21.82
N GLY A 37 31.12 -19.23 -21.64
CA GLY A 37 32.18 -18.79 -22.54
C GLY A 37 33.46 -19.59 -22.41
N ALA A 38 33.85 -19.90 -21.17
CA ALA A 38 35.08 -20.62 -20.87
C ALA A 38 35.05 -22.07 -21.39
N ASP A 39 33.92 -22.77 -21.28
CA ASP A 39 33.77 -24.16 -21.72
C ASP A 39 33.76 -24.34 -23.25
N LEU A 40 33.47 -23.29 -24.03
CA LEU A 40 33.48 -23.34 -25.50
C LEU A 40 34.82 -22.89 -26.09
N ALA A 41 35.60 -22.09 -25.36
CA ALA A 41 36.94 -21.65 -25.76
C ALA A 41 37.97 -22.79 -25.66
N THR A 42 37.77 -23.74 -24.75
CA THR A 42 38.61 -24.94 -24.59
C THR A 42 38.46 -25.95 -25.73
N GLU A 43 37.39 -25.88 -26.54
CA GLU A 43 37.10 -26.84 -27.62
C GLU A 43 37.45 -26.34 -29.04
N GLY A 44 38.10 -25.18 -29.19
CA GLY A 44 38.66 -24.71 -30.46
C GLY A 44 37.66 -24.33 -31.57
N ALA A 45 36.38 -24.13 -31.23
CA ALA A 45 35.32 -23.88 -32.21
C ALA A 45 34.82 -22.42 -32.18
N GLY A 46 35.62 -21.47 -32.68
CA GLY A 46 35.11 -20.11 -32.95
C GLY A 46 36.17 -19.10 -33.40
N ASP A 47 35.97 -18.52 -34.59
CA ASP A 47 36.67 -17.31 -35.06
C ASP A 47 36.39 -16.16 -34.07
N GLY A 48 37.40 -15.41 -33.60
CA GLY A 48 37.26 -14.45 -32.46
C GLY A 48 36.18 -13.37 -32.64
N ARG A 49 35.72 -13.14 -33.87
CA ARG A 49 34.58 -12.29 -34.22
C ARG A 49 33.21 -12.86 -33.83
N PHE A 50 33.09 -14.16 -33.57
CA PHE A 50 31.88 -14.82 -33.09
C PHE A 50 31.73 -14.59 -31.58
N GLU A 51 32.79 -14.82 -30.81
CA GLU A 51 32.82 -14.59 -29.36
C GLU A 51 32.57 -13.11 -29.01
N LEU A 52 33.17 -12.17 -29.75
CA LEU A 52 32.91 -10.75 -29.56
C LEU A 52 31.43 -10.37 -29.80
N ARG A 53 30.80 -10.90 -30.85
CA ARG A 53 29.38 -10.65 -31.14
C ARG A 53 28.45 -11.27 -30.10
N ARG A 54 28.87 -12.37 -29.46
CA ARG A 54 28.13 -13.03 -28.38
C ARG A 54 28.19 -12.22 -27.10
N LEU A 55 29.39 -11.76 -26.72
CA LEU A 55 29.61 -10.88 -25.56
C LEU A 55 28.83 -9.56 -25.67
N VAL A 56 28.87 -8.92 -26.84
CA VAL A 56 28.13 -7.65 -27.07
C VAL A 56 26.62 -7.85 -26.93
N ARG A 57 26.07 -8.98 -27.41
CA ARG A 57 24.63 -9.28 -27.25
C ARG A 57 24.24 -9.59 -25.81
N GLY A 58 25.10 -10.29 -25.07
CA GLY A 58 24.92 -10.52 -23.63
C GLY A 58 24.94 -9.22 -22.83
N ALA A 59 25.92 -8.35 -23.10
CA ALA A 59 26.02 -7.03 -22.48
C ALA A 59 24.80 -6.15 -22.80
N LEU A 60 24.32 -6.15 -24.04
CA LEU A 60 23.12 -5.40 -24.42
C LEU A 60 21.87 -5.90 -23.69
N ALA A 61 21.72 -7.22 -23.52
CA ALA A 61 20.60 -7.79 -22.78
C ALA A 61 20.64 -7.42 -21.29
N LEU A 62 21.83 -7.37 -20.67
CA LEU A 62 22.04 -6.92 -19.30
C LEU A 62 21.67 -5.45 -19.12
N VAL A 63 22.06 -4.58 -20.06
CA VAL A 63 21.71 -3.15 -20.03
C VAL A 63 20.20 -2.95 -20.14
N VAL A 64 19.53 -3.67 -21.04
CA VAL A 64 18.07 -3.59 -21.19
C VAL A 64 17.36 -4.10 -19.93
N LEU A 65 17.79 -5.24 -19.36
CA LEU A 65 17.19 -5.79 -18.15
C LEU A 65 17.41 -4.86 -16.94
N GLY A 66 18.62 -4.31 -16.79
CA GLY A 66 18.94 -3.33 -15.75
C GLY A 66 18.12 -2.05 -15.91
N GLY A 67 17.94 -1.55 -17.14
CA GLY A 67 17.11 -0.39 -17.44
C GLY A 67 15.63 -0.61 -17.15
N VAL A 68 15.08 -1.80 -17.47
CA VAL A 68 13.71 -2.17 -17.12
C VAL A 68 13.53 -2.26 -15.61
N LEU A 69 14.46 -2.93 -14.90
CA LEU A 69 14.40 -3.05 -13.45
C LEU A 69 14.51 -1.68 -12.75
N PHE A 70 15.47 -0.85 -13.17
CA PHE A 70 15.64 0.51 -12.65
C PHE A 70 14.40 1.36 -12.92
N GLY A 71 13.86 1.31 -14.14
CA GLY A 71 12.62 1.97 -14.52
C GLY A 71 11.47 1.55 -13.60
N THR A 72 11.25 0.24 -13.41
CA THR A 72 10.18 -0.27 -12.53
C THR A 72 10.38 0.09 -11.05
N ALA A 73 11.62 0.20 -10.57
CA ALA A 73 11.91 0.60 -9.20
C ALA A 73 11.60 2.08 -8.95
N GLN A 74 11.93 2.96 -9.90
CA GLN A 74 11.63 4.40 -9.81
C GLN A 74 10.11 4.71 -9.78
N VAL A 75 9.28 3.84 -10.37
CA VAL A 75 7.80 3.99 -10.33
C VAL A 75 7.15 3.37 -9.07
N GLY A 76 7.94 2.86 -8.12
CA GLY A 76 7.40 2.21 -6.91
C GLY A 76 6.66 0.90 -7.18
N PHE A 77 6.94 0.23 -8.31
CA PHE A 77 6.23 -0.99 -8.76
C PHE A 77 6.65 -2.25 -7.99
N LEU A 78 7.95 -2.42 -7.73
CA LEU A 78 8.49 -3.55 -6.97
C LEU A 78 8.46 -3.31 -5.46
N PHE A 79 8.62 -2.04 -5.06
CA PHE A 79 8.65 -1.60 -3.67
C PHE A 79 7.87 -0.29 -3.57
N PRO A 80 6.55 -0.33 -3.28
CA PRO A 80 5.80 0.91 -3.04
C PRO A 80 6.43 1.63 -1.84
N PRO A 81 6.61 2.97 -1.88
CA PRO A 81 7.16 3.69 -0.75
C PRO A 81 6.31 3.44 0.49
N PRO A 82 6.92 3.22 1.68
CA PRO A 82 6.17 3.11 2.92
C PRO A 82 5.29 4.36 3.07
N THR A 83 4.04 4.15 3.44
CA THR A 83 2.97 5.14 3.59
C THR A 83 3.43 6.31 4.48
N ALA A 84 4.07 7.31 3.89
CA ALA A 84 4.61 8.47 4.60
C ALA A 84 4.40 9.70 3.72
N GLN A 85 3.15 10.05 3.42
CA GLN A 85 2.82 11.35 2.84
C GLN A 85 1.32 11.71 2.92
N ASP A 86 0.61 11.26 3.96
CA ASP A 86 -0.73 11.79 4.23
C ASP A 86 -0.61 12.83 5.35
N ILE A 87 -0.68 14.12 4.98
CA ILE A 87 -0.94 15.19 5.95
C ILE A 87 -2.33 14.92 6.50
N VAL A 88 -2.42 14.60 7.78
CA VAL A 88 -3.69 14.34 8.45
C VAL A 88 -4.29 15.70 8.84
N PRO A 89 -5.48 16.08 8.31
CA PRO A 89 -6.09 17.35 8.67
C PRO A 89 -6.59 17.34 10.12
N PRO A 90 -6.82 18.52 10.71
CA PRO A 90 -7.43 18.64 12.03
C PRO A 90 -8.75 17.88 12.11
N MET A 91 -8.88 17.05 13.14
CA MET A 91 -10.09 16.26 13.39
C MET A 91 -10.48 16.28 14.86
N ARG A 92 -11.76 16.04 15.14
CA ARG A 92 -12.26 15.90 16.51
C ARG A 92 -11.49 14.78 17.22
N PRO A 93 -11.01 14.99 18.45
CA PRO A 93 -10.33 13.94 19.20
C PRO A 93 -11.27 12.77 19.46
N PRO A 94 -10.81 11.52 19.29
CA PRO A 94 -11.63 10.36 19.61
C PRO A 94 -11.85 10.25 21.12
N THR A 95 -13.02 9.77 21.53
CA THR A 95 -13.27 9.39 22.92
C THR A 95 -12.35 8.22 23.30
N PRO A 96 -11.56 8.33 24.38
CA PRO A 96 -10.72 7.22 24.82
C PRO A 96 -11.59 6.01 25.19
N PRO A 97 -11.29 4.79 24.72
CA PRO A 97 -12.03 3.61 25.12
C PRO A 97 -11.83 3.33 26.61
N ALA A 98 -12.83 2.72 27.25
CA ALA A 98 -12.70 2.29 28.64
C ALA A 98 -11.48 1.37 28.81
N ALA A 99 -10.51 1.82 29.59
CA ALA A 99 -9.25 1.12 29.78
C ALA A 99 -9.25 0.39 31.14
N ALA A 100 -8.93 -0.91 31.11
CA ALA A 100 -8.69 -1.69 32.33
C ALA A 100 -7.60 -1.03 33.19
N ASP A 101 -7.81 -1.01 34.50
CA ASP A 101 -6.86 -0.42 35.44
C ASP A 101 -5.54 -1.20 35.46
N ARG A 102 -4.48 -0.58 34.96
CA ARG A 102 -3.15 -1.16 34.81
C ARG A 102 -2.09 -0.06 34.83
N VAL A 103 -0.85 -0.41 35.19
CA VAL A 103 0.28 0.52 35.09
C VAL A 103 0.65 0.71 33.61
N LEU A 104 0.60 1.95 33.14
CA LEU A 104 1.02 2.33 31.79
C LEU A 104 2.52 2.61 31.75
N PHE A 105 3.02 3.33 32.74
CA PHE A 105 4.43 3.63 32.93
C PHE A 105 4.67 4.12 34.36
N THR A 106 5.92 4.06 34.79
CA THR A 106 6.39 4.58 36.07
C THR A 106 7.27 5.79 35.81
N VAL A 107 7.16 6.81 36.64
CA VAL A 107 7.93 8.05 36.52
C VAL A 107 8.73 8.30 37.79
N SER A 108 9.98 8.74 37.60
CA SER A 108 10.82 9.30 38.66
C SER A 108 11.07 10.77 38.39
N ALA A 109 10.66 11.64 39.32
CA ALA A 109 10.67 13.09 39.16
C ALA A 109 10.70 13.79 40.54
N PRO A 110 11.06 15.08 40.63
CA PRO A 110 11.09 15.78 41.92
C PRO A 110 9.71 16.05 42.51
N ALA A 111 8.67 16.19 41.66
CA ALA A 111 7.30 16.47 42.09
C ALA A 111 6.27 15.87 41.11
N PRO A 112 5.04 15.60 41.56
CA PRO A 112 3.94 15.25 40.67
C PRO A 112 3.68 16.37 39.66
N THR A 113 3.57 16.03 38.37
CA THR A 113 3.41 17.00 37.27
C THR A 113 2.56 16.42 36.14
N THR A 114 2.44 17.17 35.05
CA THR A 114 1.78 16.75 33.81
C THR A 114 2.70 15.89 32.94
N TRP A 115 2.22 14.71 32.54
CA TRP A 115 2.84 13.80 31.58
C TRP A 115 2.09 13.92 30.25
N ARG A 116 2.59 14.81 29.40
CA ARG A 116 1.94 15.18 28.14
C ARG A 116 2.10 14.10 27.10
N LEU A 117 0.99 13.73 26.47
CA LEU A 117 0.96 12.82 25.32
C LEU A 117 0.75 13.57 24.00
N GLY A 118 -0.04 14.65 24.04
CA GLY A 118 -0.33 15.49 22.88
C GLY A 118 -1.09 16.75 23.25
N THR A 119 -1.57 17.47 22.23
CA THR A 119 -2.28 18.74 22.39
C THR A 119 -3.48 18.82 21.44
N LEU A 120 -4.50 19.60 21.79
CA LEU A 120 -5.54 20.10 20.89
C LEU A 120 -5.37 21.62 20.76
N ASP A 121 -5.13 22.11 19.55
CA ASP A 121 -4.70 23.48 19.31
C ASP A 121 -5.48 24.23 18.21
N VAL A 122 -6.30 23.53 17.43
CA VAL A 122 -7.18 24.13 16.42
C VAL A 122 -8.59 24.24 17.00
N TYR A 123 -9.22 25.41 16.86
CA TYR A 123 -10.60 25.65 17.26
C TYR A 123 -11.42 26.03 16.04
N ASP A 124 -12.49 25.28 15.74
CA ASP A 124 -13.31 25.49 14.53
C ASP A 124 -14.52 26.42 14.77
N GLY A 125 -14.59 27.04 15.95
CA GLY A 125 -15.73 27.86 16.40
C GLY A 125 -16.73 27.11 17.27
N THR A 126 -16.65 25.77 17.30
CA THR A 126 -17.54 24.92 18.10
C THR A 126 -16.77 23.91 18.95
N ALA A 127 -15.71 23.30 18.42
CA ALA A 127 -14.97 22.22 19.06
C ALA A 127 -13.46 22.42 18.96
N TRP A 128 -12.73 21.79 19.89
CA TRP A 128 -11.28 21.69 19.85
C TRP A 128 -10.86 20.47 19.03
N LEU A 129 -10.03 20.70 18.02
CA LEU A 129 -9.54 19.70 17.09
C LEU A 129 -8.06 19.37 17.37
N THR A 130 -7.68 18.17 16.94
CA THR A 130 -6.29 17.75 16.86
C THR A 130 -5.51 18.65 15.89
N PRO A 131 -4.20 18.87 16.13
CA PRO A 131 -3.34 19.58 15.21
C PRO A 131 -3.27 18.87 13.85
N PRO A 132 -3.04 19.60 12.75
CA PRO A 132 -2.66 18.97 11.49
C PRO A 132 -1.36 18.18 11.73
N PHE A 133 -1.32 16.92 11.30
CA PHE A 133 -0.15 16.06 11.49
C PHE A 133 0.53 15.79 10.16
N ASP A 134 1.81 16.18 10.09
CA ASP A 134 2.67 15.96 8.94
C ASP A 134 3.96 15.26 9.41
N ALA A 135 4.10 13.99 9.02
CA ALA A 135 5.27 13.18 9.38
C ALA A 135 6.58 13.75 8.83
N SER A 136 6.55 14.52 7.73
CA SER A 136 7.75 15.12 7.13
C SER A 136 8.33 16.27 7.96
N THR A 137 7.54 16.83 8.89
CA THR A 137 7.97 17.91 9.80
C THR A 137 8.62 17.39 11.08
N LEU A 138 8.57 16.08 11.31
CA LEU A 138 9.17 15.45 12.48
C LEU A 138 10.69 15.50 12.38
N VAL A 139 11.33 15.84 13.49
CA VAL A 139 12.80 15.90 13.60
C VAL A 139 13.31 14.83 14.56
N PRO A 140 14.34 14.07 14.19
CA PRO A 140 14.94 13.09 15.10
C PRO A 140 15.60 13.78 16.29
N VAL A 141 15.47 13.17 17.47
CA VAL A 141 16.09 13.62 18.72
C VAL A 141 17.29 12.74 19.05
N ASN A 142 18.48 13.35 19.04
CA ASN A 142 19.74 12.69 19.37
C ASN A 142 20.30 13.27 20.67
N GLY A 143 19.65 12.97 21.79
CA GLY A 143 19.99 13.56 23.09
C GLY A 143 19.35 14.93 23.28
N ASN A 144 19.78 15.96 22.55
CA ASN A 144 19.18 17.30 22.64
C ASN A 144 18.02 17.44 21.63
N VAL A 145 16.94 18.13 22.05
CA VAL A 145 15.81 18.44 21.16
C VAL A 145 16.20 19.61 20.27
N PRO A 146 16.31 19.44 18.94
CA PRO A 146 16.78 20.49 18.05
C PRO A 146 15.78 21.64 17.95
N THR A 147 16.26 22.84 17.67
CA THR A 147 15.41 23.95 17.21
C THR A 147 15.23 23.80 15.71
N ALA A 148 13.98 23.63 15.27
CA ALA A 148 13.63 23.43 13.88
C ALA A 148 12.63 24.51 13.39
N PRO A 149 12.48 24.72 12.08
CA PRO A 149 11.43 25.59 11.56
C PRO A 149 10.05 25.17 12.08
N GLY A 150 9.25 26.13 12.55
CA GLY A 150 7.95 25.88 13.13
C GLY A 150 7.95 25.50 14.61
N ASP A 151 9.11 25.51 15.29
CA ASP A 151 9.19 25.28 16.73
C ASP A 151 8.46 26.37 17.53
N THR A 152 7.50 25.96 18.35
CA THR A 152 6.65 26.86 19.13
C THR A 152 7.15 27.11 20.55
N ARG A 153 8.31 26.55 20.95
CA ARG A 153 8.86 26.71 22.31
C ARG A 153 9.36 28.12 22.62
N GLY A 154 9.81 28.86 21.61
CA GLY A 154 10.48 30.16 21.81
C GLY A 154 11.80 30.02 22.59
N PRO A 155 12.39 31.14 23.05
CA PRO A 155 13.53 31.12 23.96
C PRO A 155 13.15 30.45 25.29
N LEU A 156 13.90 29.43 25.70
CA LEU A 156 13.64 28.67 26.92
C LEU A 156 14.71 28.91 28.00
N PRO A 157 14.33 28.83 29.29
CA PRO A 157 15.30 28.79 30.38
C PRO A 157 16.18 27.53 30.35
N ALA A 158 17.24 27.56 31.16
CA ALA A 158 18.09 26.39 31.37
C ALA A 158 17.31 25.20 31.97
N PRO A 159 17.82 23.95 31.81
CA PRO A 159 17.21 22.77 32.41
C PRO A 159 16.99 22.93 33.92
N GLY A 160 15.81 22.52 34.39
CA GLY A 160 15.45 22.61 35.81
C GLY A 160 14.68 21.40 36.35
N ILE A 161 14.17 20.52 35.49
CA ILE A 161 13.55 19.25 35.88
C ILE A 161 14.08 18.15 34.96
N THR A 162 14.42 17.01 35.56
CA THR A 162 14.65 15.74 34.88
C THR A 162 13.60 14.74 35.32
N ALA A 163 12.94 14.11 34.37
CA ALA A 163 12.00 13.02 34.62
C ALA A 163 12.48 11.75 33.91
N THR A 164 12.58 10.65 34.65
CA THR A 164 12.89 9.33 34.10
C THR A 164 11.59 8.56 33.96
N ILE A 165 11.29 8.07 32.75
CA ILE A 165 10.07 7.33 32.44
C ILE A 165 10.44 5.89 32.10
N GLU A 166 9.83 4.95 32.82
CA GLU A 166 9.95 3.50 32.62
C GLU A 166 8.62 2.98 32.06
N VAL A 167 8.65 2.48 30.82
CA VAL A 167 7.46 2.06 30.08
C VAL A 167 6.98 0.70 30.58
N ALA A 168 5.71 0.60 30.97
CA ALA A 168 5.07 -0.67 31.32
C ALA A 168 4.14 -1.14 30.18
N ASP A 169 2.89 -0.70 30.14
CA ASP A 169 1.90 -1.09 29.12
C ASP A 169 1.34 0.08 28.31
N LEU A 170 2.22 1.01 27.93
CA LEU A 170 1.84 2.18 27.15
C LEU A 170 1.38 1.78 25.72
N PRO A 171 0.17 2.18 25.27
CA PRO A 171 -0.31 1.92 23.92
C PRO A 171 0.24 2.96 22.91
N GLY A 172 0.44 2.53 21.67
CA GLY A 172 0.76 3.42 20.55
C GLY A 172 2.24 3.81 20.42
N LYS A 173 2.48 4.86 19.63
CA LYS A 173 3.81 5.39 19.29
C LYS A 173 4.15 6.72 19.97
N ALA A 174 3.17 7.36 20.61
CA ALA A 174 3.37 8.61 21.32
C ALA A 174 4.03 8.37 22.67
N LEU A 175 4.96 9.24 23.05
CA LEU A 175 5.75 9.15 24.26
C LEU A 175 5.29 10.21 25.27
N PRO A 176 4.98 9.81 26.52
CA PRO A 176 4.82 10.74 27.62
C PRO A 176 6.05 11.64 27.75
N GLY A 177 5.82 12.95 27.86
CA GLY A 177 6.89 13.91 28.05
C GLY A 177 6.47 15.09 28.91
N LEU A 178 7.35 16.06 29.00
CA LEU A 178 7.09 17.34 29.66
C LEU A 178 6.79 18.41 28.60
N ALA A 179 6.23 19.54 29.04
CA ALA A 179 6.20 20.74 28.22
C ALA A 179 7.62 21.30 28.07
N ASN A 180 7.91 21.86 26.89
CA ASN A 180 9.22 22.43 26.55
C ASN A 180 10.40 21.46 26.76
N PRO A 181 10.38 20.23 26.20
CA PRO A 181 11.47 19.28 26.38
C PRO A 181 12.76 19.85 25.77
N LEU A 182 13.85 19.87 26.53
CA LEU A 182 15.19 20.35 26.11
C LEU A 182 16.06 19.20 25.60
N ALA A 183 15.94 18.02 26.21
CA ALA A 183 16.67 16.83 25.85
C ALA A 183 15.84 15.57 26.15
N VAL A 184 16.00 14.55 25.31
CA VAL A 184 15.50 13.19 25.54
C VAL A 184 16.68 12.23 25.42
N ARG A 185 16.96 11.50 26.50
CA ARG A 185 18.14 10.61 26.61
C ARG A 185 17.71 9.19 26.91
N GLY A 186 18.41 8.21 26.34
CA GLY A 186 18.04 6.81 26.45
C GLY A 186 16.77 6.47 25.65
N GLY A 187 16.42 5.19 25.62
CA GLY A 187 15.29 4.69 24.81
C GLY A 187 15.60 4.56 23.31
N PRO A 188 14.57 4.28 22.48
CA PRO A 188 14.70 4.11 21.03
C PRO A 188 14.87 5.46 20.31
N GLN A 189 15.00 5.43 18.98
CA GLN A 189 14.96 6.65 18.16
C GLN A 189 13.64 7.40 18.35
N VAL A 190 13.75 8.58 18.94
CA VAL A 190 12.64 9.50 19.22
C VAL A 190 12.56 10.55 18.12
N GLU A 191 11.34 10.81 17.67
CA GLU A 191 10.97 11.90 16.80
C GLU A 191 10.22 12.97 17.60
N TYR A 192 10.50 14.21 17.27
CA TYR A 192 9.93 15.40 17.89
C TYR A 192 9.15 16.20 16.85
N ASP A 193 7.96 16.64 17.22
CA ASP A 193 7.14 17.55 16.42
C ASP A 193 7.39 19.00 16.89
N PRO A 194 8.00 19.88 16.09
CA PRO A 194 8.29 21.27 16.48
C PRO A 194 7.04 22.09 16.83
N ARG A 195 5.92 21.84 16.14
CA ARG A 195 4.69 22.61 16.36
C ARG A 195 4.03 22.21 17.67
N THR A 196 3.77 20.92 17.84
CA THR A 196 3.01 20.41 18.98
C THR A 196 3.88 20.08 20.17
N GLN A 197 5.19 19.98 19.97
CA GLN A 197 6.19 19.45 20.90
C GLN A 197 6.00 17.97 21.27
N ALA A 198 5.15 17.23 20.57
CA ALA A 198 4.91 15.83 20.88
C ALA A 198 6.16 14.97 20.64
N LEU A 199 6.39 14.01 21.51
CA LEU A 199 7.44 13.00 21.38
C LEU A 199 6.82 11.70 20.88
N ARG A 200 7.50 11.01 19.95
CA ARG A 200 7.00 9.78 19.33
C ARG A 200 8.15 8.88 18.87
N THR A 201 7.87 7.61 18.64
CA THR A 201 8.84 6.66 18.08
C THR A 201 8.75 6.59 16.55
N ALA A 202 9.90 6.47 15.88
CA ALA A 202 10.04 6.46 14.41
C ALA A 202 9.43 5.23 13.68
N GLY A 203 8.64 4.38 14.37
CA GLY A 203 8.00 3.25 13.69
C GLY A 203 7.53 2.10 14.58
N VAL A 204 8.12 1.94 15.77
CA VAL A 204 7.94 0.74 16.60
C VAL A 204 7.26 1.09 17.93
N ARG A 205 6.33 0.25 18.40
CA ARG A 205 5.79 0.37 19.77
C ARG A 205 6.92 0.11 20.76
N LEU A 206 7.00 0.90 21.83
CA LEU A 206 8.00 0.69 22.86
C LEU A 206 7.88 -0.70 23.50
N PRO A 207 8.98 -1.46 23.59
CA PRO A 207 9.04 -2.64 24.44
C PRO A 207 8.75 -2.29 25.90
N ARG A 208 8.15 -3.23 26.63
CA ARG A 208 8.02 -3.12 28.10
C ARG A 208 9.40 -3.04 28.74
N GLY A 209 9.54 -2.24 29.79
CA GLY A 209 10.81 -1.99 30.49
C GLY A 209 11.73 -0.99 29.78
N THR A 210 11.28 -0.35 28.70
CA THR A 210 12.07 0.71 28.07
C THR A 210 12.13 1.93 28.97
N THR A 211 13.33 2.43 29.22
CA THR A 211 13.56 3.62 30.05
C THR A 211 14.16 4.75 29.23
N TYR A 212 13.65 5.96 29.43
CA TYR A 212 14.18 7.19 28.84
C TYR A 212 14.03 8.36 29.82
N GLU A 213 14.86 9.37 29.64
CA GLU A 213 14.88 10.59 30.45
C GLU A 213 14.44 11.78 29.59
N VAL A 214 13.61 12.64 30.17
CA VAL A 214 13.19 13.90 29.57
C VAL A 214 13.66 15.04 30.47
N LEU A 215 14.47 15.94 29.92
CA LEU A 215 14.93 17.15 30.59
C LEU A 215 14.07 18.32 30.11
N ALA A 216 13.62 19.16 31.03
CA ALA A 216 12.82 20.35 30.73
C ALA A 216 13.18 21.52 31.69
N PRO A 217 12.78 22.77 31.38
CA PRO A 217 12.91 23.88 32.32
C PRO A 217 12.09 23.63 33.60
N ALA A 218 12.47 24.30 34.69
CA ALA A 218 11.63 24.34 35.88
C ALA A 218 10.34 25.15 35.61
N PRO A 219 9.20 24.81 36.25
CA PRO A 219 7.98 25.58 36.13
C PRO A 219 8.22 27.04 36.56
N PRO A 220 7.81 28.03 35.75
CA PRO A 220 8.03 29.43 36.05
C PRO A 220 7.16 29.89 37.22
N THR A 221 7.66 30.86 37.99
CA THR A 221 6.87 31.52 39.04
C THR A 221 5.95 32.57 38.45
N GLY A 222 4.87 32.94 39.16
CA GLY A 222 3.97 34.00 38.72
C GLY A 222 4.67 35.35 38.49
N ALA A 223 5.75 35.63 39.23
CA ALA A 223 6.56 36.84 39.07
C ALA A 223 7.41 36.83 37.78
N VAL A 224 7.78 35.65 37.29
CA VAL A 224 8.43 35.50 35.97
C VAL A 224 7.40 35.70 34.87
N LEU A 225 6.22 35.07 35.00
CA LEU A 225 5.15 35.16 34.01
C LEU A 225 4.57 36.57 33.88
N SER A 226 4.53 37.34 34.97
CA SER A 226 4.07 38.73 34.94
C SER A 226 5.01 39.68 34.20
N ARG A 227 6.25 39.27 33.92
CA ARG A 227 7.23 40.04 33.14
C ARG A 227 7.36 39.56 31.70
N ALA A 228 6.53 38.59 31.29
CA ALA A 228 6.59 38.02 29.96
C ALA A 228 6.27 39.06 28.89
N GLY A 229 7.09 39.10 27.84
CA GLY A 229 6.90 40.00 26.71
C GLY A 229 5.76 39.56 25.77
N ARG A 230 5.70 40.22 24.61
CA ARG A 230 4.76 39.85 23.54
C ARG A 230 5.07 38.43 23.02
N PRO A 231 4.05 37.62 22.68
CA PRO A 231 4.28 36.28 22.15
C PRO A 231 5.10 36.27 20.86
N ALA A 232 6.04 35.33 20.76
CA ALA A 232 6.73 34.99 19.52
C ALA A 232 5.77 34.76 18.35
N ALA A 233 6.22 35.04 17.13
CA ALA A 233 5.41 34.90 15.92
C ALA A 233 4.83 33.48 15.74
N ALA A 234 5.60 32.45 16.10
CA ALA A 234 5.18 31.05 16.03
C ALA A 234 4.03 30.70 17.00
N ALA A 235 3.86 31.44 18.09
CA ALA A 235 2.78 31.24 19.07
C ALA A 235 1.50 32.00 18.70
N ARG A 236 1.55 33.01 17.83
CA ARG A 236 0.38 33.84 17.47
C ARG A 236 -0.81 33.06 16.90
N PRO A 237 -0.65 32.01 16.07
CA PRO A 237 -1.79 31.22 15.60
C PRO A 237 -2.61 30.59 16.72
N PHE A 238 -2.04 30.41 17.92
CA PHE A 238 -2.74 29.88 19.09
C PHE A 238 -3.55 30.95 19.84
N LEU A 239 -3.77 32.12 19.23
CA LEU A 239 -4.75 33.12 19.64
C LEU A 239 -6.05 33.03 18.83
N ASP A 240 -6.09 32.23 17.77
CA ASP A 240 -7.20 32.21 16.81
C ASP A 240 -8.46 31.62 17.44
N VAL A 241 -9.47 32.48 17.64
CA VAL A 241 -10.82 32.18 18.13
C VAL A 241 -11.80 33.23 17.60
N PRO A 242 -13.11 32.92 17.52
CA PRO A 242 -14.14 33.91 17.31
C PRO A 242 -14.13 35.01 18.37
N SER A 243 -14.69 36.18 18.06
CA SER A 243 -14.84 37.27 19.04
C SER A 243 -15.59 36.80 20.29
N PRO A 244 -15.22 37.30 21.49
CA PRO A 244 -15.85 36.88 22.73
C PRO A 244 -17.33 37.29 22.78
N PRO A 245 -18.21 36.46 23.36
CA PRO A 245 -19.56 36.88 23.73
C PRO A 245 -19.57 38.12 24.63
N ALA A 246 -20.68 38.86 24.66
CA ALA A 246 -20.77 40.15 25.37
C ALA A 246 -20.43 40.04 26.86
N GLU A 247 -20.84 38.97 27.52
CA GLU A 247 -20.58 38.71 28.94
C GLU A 247 -19.09 38.48 29.21
N ILE A 248 -18.41 37.78 28.30
CA ILE A 248 -16.97 37.56 28.38
C ILE A 248 -16.21 38.85 28.05
N ALA A 249 -16.68 39.61 27.07
CA ALA A 249 -16.12 40.91 26.73
C ALA A 249 -16.21 41.91 27.90
N ALA A 250 -17.33 41.93 28.62
CA ALA A 250 -17.49 42.72 29.84
C ALA A 250 -16.51 42.28 30.94
N LEU A 251 -16.40 40.97 31.19
CA LEU A 251 -15.42 40.44 32.15
C LEU A 251 -13.97 40.82 31.78
N LEU A 252 -13.65 40.79 30.48
CA LEU A 252 -12.34 41.17 29.97
C LEU A 252 -12.07 42.69 30.07
N ALA A 253 -13.10 43.53 30.03
CA ALA A 253 -12.96 44.96 30.20
C ALA A 253 -12.56 45.35 31.64
N GLU A 254 -12.99 44.56 32.63
CA GLU A 254 -12.61 44.72 34.04
C GLU A 254 -11.21 44.16 34.36
N ALA A 255 -10.68 43.29 33.50
CA ALA A 255 -9.44 42.59 33.74
C ALA A 255 -8.21 43.51 33.58
N PRO A 256 -7.13 43.30 34.36
CA PRO A 256 -5.87 44.04 34.21
C PRO A 256 -5.30 43.98 32.78
N THR A 257 -4.42 44.92 32.45
CA THR A 257 -3.74 44.97 31.14
C THR A 257 -2.60 43.95 31.04
N GLU A 258 -1.92 43.65 32.15
CA GLU A 258 -0.80 42.71 32.18
C GLU A 258 -1.24 41.28 31.86
N THR A 259 -0.63 40.65 30.85
CA THR A 259 -1.05 39.37 30.25
C THR A 259 -1.32 38.26 31.27
N PHE A 260 -0.37 37.99 32.17
CA PHE A 260 -0.53 36.95 33.19
C PHE A 260 -1.58 37.32 34.24
N ALA A 261 -1.63 38.57 34.68
CA ALA A 261 -2.63 39.03 35.64
C ALA A 261 -4.05 38.98 35.04
N ARG A 262 -4.18 39.34 33.77
CA ARG A 262 -5.41 39.26 32.97
C ARG A 262 -5.91 37.83 32.87
N LEU A 263 -5.04 36.88 32.53
CA LEU A 263 -5.36 35.45 32.52
C LEU A 263 -5.82 34.96 33.89
N GLN A 264 -5.10 35.30 34.96
CA GLN A 264 -5.48 34.88 36.31
C GLN A 264 -6.79 35.51 36.76
N PHE A 265 -7.08 36.75 36.38
CA PHE A 265 -8.34 37.42 36.68
C PHE A 265 -9.53 36.66 36.07
N VAL A 266 -9.50 36.39 34.76
CA VAL A 266 -10.61 35.67 34.10
C VAL A 266 -10.73 34.23 34.59
N ARG A 267 -9.61 33.54 34.84
CA ARG A 267 -9.61 32.17 35.40
C ARG A 267 -10.21 32.13 36.80
N ARG A 268 -9.88 33.09 37.66
CA ARG A 268 -10.47 33.17 39.02
C ARG A 268 -11.97 33.42 38.96
N ALA A 269 -12.43 34.35 38.11
CA ALA A 269 -13.85 34.61 37.91
C ALA A 269 -14.60 33.36 37.42
N TYR A 270 -13.98 32.62 36.50
CA TYR A 270 -14.49 31.37 35.98
C TYR A 270 -14.58 30.27 37.06
N PHE A 271 -13.48 30.03 37.80
CA PHE A 271 -13.38 29.00 38.84
C PHE A 271 -14.25 29.30 40.06
N ALA A 272 -14.54 30.57 40.34
CA ALA A 272 -15.44 30.95 41.41
C ALA A 272 -16.88 30.47 41.18
N LYS A 273 -17.26 30.19 39.93
CA LYS A 273 -18.65 29.89 39.55
C LYS A 273 -18.84 28.49 38.98
N VAL A 274 -17.94 28.03 38.11
CA VAL A 274 -18.08 26.75 37.41
C VAL A 274 -18.16 25.57 38.38
N VAL A 275 -19.02 24.60 38.07
CA VAL A 275 -19.24 23.40 38.88
C VAL A 275 -18.77 22.18 38.10
N ALA A 276 -17.76 21.48 38.62
CA ALA A 276 -17.22 20.28 37.96
C ALA A 276 -18.11 19.05 38.23
N ALA A 277 -18.58 18.41 37.16
CA ALA A 277 -19.42 17.21 37.21
C ALA A 277 -19.29 16.35 35.92
N GLY A 278 -19.39 15.03 36.03
CA GLY A 278 -19.40 14.11 34.88
C GLY A 278 -18.02 13.66 34.39
N ALA A 279 -18.01 12.88 33.29
CA ALA A 279 -16.80 12.32 32.70
C ALA A 279 -16.10 13.34 31.78
N GLY A 280 -14.76 13.37 31.80
CA GLY A 280 -13.95 14.31 31.00
C GLY A 280 -13.75 13.89 29.53
N ASN A 281 -14.79 13.39 28.86
CA ASN A 281 -14.71 13.03 27.45
C ASN A 281 -14.68 14.30 26.57
N PRO A 282 -13.96 14.29 25.42
CA PRO A 282 -14.01 15.41 24.50
C PRO A 282 -15.41 15.63 23.92
N VAL A 283 -15.91 16.87 24.01
CA VAL A 283 -17.23 17.30 23.52
C VAL A 283 -17.15 18.68 22.87
N ASP A 284 -18.24 19.12 22.23
CA ASP A 284 -18.31 20.45 21.63
C ASP A 284 -18.42 21.52 22.74
N VAL A 285 -17.61 22.58 22.63
CA VAL A 285 -17.55 23.70 23.57
C VAL A 285 -17.63 25.01 22.80
N PRO A 286 -18.83 25.41 22.32
CA PRO A 286 -19.04 26.69 21.67
C PRO A 286 -18.87 27.86 22.64
N PRO A 287 -18.68 29.11 22.18
CA PRO A 287 -18.50 30.27 23.06
C PRO A 287 -19.66 30.49 24.05
N SER A 288 -20.89 30.18 23.64
CA SER A 288 -22.07 30.22 24.52
C SER A 288 -21.94 29.28 25.71
N ARG A 289 -21.33 28.10 25.53
CA ARG A 289 -21.10 27.14 26.60
C ARG A 289 -20.16 27.69 27.66
N VAL A 290 -19.17 28.51 27.28
CA VAL A 290 -18.28 29.19 28.23
C VAL A 290 -19.06 30.20 29.09
N VAL A 291 -20.00 30.94 28.48
CA VAL A 291 -20.89 31.86 29.21
C VAL A 291 -21.74 31.11 30.24
N GLU A 292 -22.30 29.96 29.86
CA GLU A 292 -23.08 29.12 30.78
C GLU A 292 -22.26 28.63 31.99
N MET A 293 -21.03 28.18 31.74
CA MET A 293 -20.12 27.74 32.80
C MET A 293 -19.71 28.90 33.70
N LEU A 294 -19.48 30.10 33.13
CA LEU A 294 -19.27 31.33 33.88
C LEU A 294 -20.52 31.76 34.66
N ALA A 295 -21.72 31.36 34.25
CA ALA A 295 -22.96 31.56 35.00
C ALA A 295 -23.16 30.51 36.12
N GLY A 296 -22.26 29.53 36.25
CA GLY A 296 -22.28 28.52 37.30
C GLY A 296 -23.01 27.22 36.95
N LYS A 297 -23.24 26.95 35.66
CA LYS A 297 -23.73 25.63 35.22
C LYS A 297 -22.68 24.53 35.45
N GLU A 298 -23.17 23.30 35.59
CA GLU A 298 -22.34 22.10 35.64
C GLU A 298 -21.62 21.87 34.32
N ALA A 299 -20.37 21.40 34.42
CA ALA A 299 -19.52 21.09 33.27
C ALA A 299 -18.54 19.96 33.60
N THR A 300 -18.20 19.19 32.57
CA THR A 300 -17.20 18.14 32.64
C THR A 300 -15.79 18.71 32.79
N PRO A 301 -14.82 17.94 33.33
CA PRO A 301 -13.43 18.38 33.40
C PRO A 301 -12.84 18.82 32.04
N TYR A 302 -13.28 18.18 30.95
CA TYR A 302 -12.90 18.57 29.59
C TYR A 302 -13.48 19.93 29.20
N GLU A 303 -14.79 20.14 29.38
CA GLU A 303 -15.44 21.43 29.07
C GLU A 303 -14.83 22.59 29.85
N ILE A 304 -14.49 22.34 31.12
CA ILE A 304 -13.82 23.33 31.98
C ILE A 304 -12.47 23.72 31.37
N THR A 305 -11.65 22.73 31.01
CA THR A 305 -10.34 22.97 30.40
C THR A 305 -10.47 23.70 29.06
N ALA A 306 -11.40 23.27 28.21
CA ALA A 306 -11.68 23.89 26.92
C ALA A 306 -12.14 25.35 27.06
N GLY A 307 -12.98 25.64 28.06
CA GLY A 307 -13.40 27.00 28.41
C GLY A 307 -12.25 27.85 28.92
N GLU A 308 -11.35 27.30 29.74
CA GLU A 308 -10.13 28.00 30.18
C GLU A 308 -9.23 28.40 29.01
N VAL A 309 -9.07 27.53 28.01
CA VAL A 309 -8.26 27.84 26.82
C VAL A 309 -8.92 28.95 25.99
N LEU A 310 -10.25 28.93 25.82
CA LEU A 310 -10.97 30.02 25.15
C LEU A 310 -10.82 31.35 25.91
N LEU A 311 -10.96 31.33 27.23
CA LEU A 311 -10.74 32.50 28.09
C LEU A 311 -9.31 33.03 27.98
N ALA A 312 -8.32 32.14 27.91
CA ALA A 312 -6.92 32.53 27.73
C ALA A 312 -6.70 33.20 26.37
N ARG A 313 -7.25 32.63 25.28
CA ARG A 313 -7.14 33.22 23.93
C ARG A 313 -7.83 34.59 23.85
N TRP A 314 -9.03 34.74 24.41
CA TRP A 314 -9.71 36.04 24.48
C TRP A 314 -9.00 37.05 25.39
N ALA A 315 -8.28 36.58 26.41
CA ALA A 315 -7.41 37.42 27.24
C ALA A 315 -6.11 37.82 26.52
N GLY A 316 -5.88 37.36 25.28
CA GLY A 316 -4.67 37.68 24.50
C GLY A 316 -3.47 36.78 24.82
N VAL A 317 -3.69 35.65 25.50
CA VAL A 317 -2.64 34.67 25.81
C VAL A 317 -2.75 33.49 24.84
N PRO A 318 -1.71 33.18 24.04
CA PRO A 318 -1.77 32.03 23.16
C PRO A 318 -1.88 30.75 23.99
N ALA A 319 -2.87 29.92 23.66
CA ALA A 319 -3.24 28.80 24.52
C ALA A 319 -3.69 27.57 23.72
N ARG A 320 -3.54 26.39 24.30
CA ARG A 320 -4.00 25.10 23.76
C ARG A 320 -4.38 24.14 24.89
N ILE A 321 -5.10 23.07 24.57
CA ILE A 321 -5.37 21.99 25.52
C ILE A 321 -4.21 21.00 25.49
N GLY A 322 -3.51 20.81 26.60
CA GLY A 322 -2.61 19.68 26.78
C GLY A 322 -3.41 18.47 27.28
N TYR A 323 -3.09 17.27 26.78
CA TYR A 323 -3.69 16.04 27.27
C TYR A 323 -2.66 14.93 27.49
N GLY A 324 -2.96 14.05 28.45
CA GLY A 324 -2.09 12.96 28.87
C GLY A 324 -2.48 12.52 30.27
N TRP A 325 -1.54 12.55 31.21
CA TRP A 325 -1.79 12.20 32.61
C TRP A 325 -1.30 13.28 33.56
N PHE A 326 -1.92 13.40 34.72
CA PHE A 326 -1.48 14.31 35.78
C PHE A 326 -1.26 13.55 37.09
N GLY A 327 -0.14 13.84 37.76
CA GLY A 327 0.20 13.23 39.03
C GLY A 327 0.67 11.78 38.89
N GLY A 328 0.00 10.86 39.60
CA GLY A 328 0.32 9.44 39.68
C GLY A 328 0.16 8.87 41.09
N ASP A 329 0.03 7.55 41.20
CA ASP A 329 -0.02 6.88 42.49
C ASP A 329 1.40 6.81 43.07
N LYS A 330 1.63 7.43 44.22
CA LYS A 330 2.96 7.47 44.85
C LYS A 330 3.35 6.07 45.31
N VAL A 331 4.48 5.57 44.80
CA VAL A 331 5.01 4.23 45.14
C VAL A 331 6.25 4.33 46.02
N ALA A 332 7.05 5.38 45.81
CA ALA A 332 8.18 5.75 46.66
C ALA A 332 8.37 7.27 46.65
N GLU A 333 9.32 7.77 47.43
CA GLU A 333 9.71 9.18 47.32
C GLU A 333 10.26 9.47 45.92
N GLY A 334 9.70 10.49 45.26
CA GLY A 334 10.08 10.83 43.89
C GLY A 334 9.69 9.81 42.82
N ARG A 335 8.85 8.79 43.12
CA ARG A 335 8.44 7.75 42.16
C ARG A 335 6.92 7.51 42.16
N TRP A 336 6.31 7.56 40.98
CA TRP A 336 4.86 7.41 40.80
C TRP A 336 4.50 6.44 39.68
N GLU A 337 3.44 5.67 39.89
CA GLU A 337 2.81 4.83 38.88
C GLU A 337 1.71 5.61 38.16
N ILE A 338 1.71 5.55 36.83
CA ILE A 338 0.70 6.20 36.00
C ILE A 338 -0.24 5.14 35.42
N ARG A 339 -1.54 5.34 35.61
CA ARG A 339 -2.61 4.45 35.20
C ARG A 339 -3.64 5.19 34.36
N PRO A 340 -4.54 4.51 33.63
CA PRO A 340 -5.58 5.17 32.84
C PRO A 340 -6.44 6.16 33.64
N ARG A 341 -6.71 5.87 34.92
CA ARG A 341 -7.46 6.77 35.81
C ARG A 341 -6.79 8.13 36.08
N ASN A 342 -5.49 8.25 35.85
CA ASN A 342 -4.76 9.51 35.99
C ASN A 342 -4.85 10.38 34.72
N GLY A 343 -5.63 9.94 33.72
CA GLY A 343 -5.87 10.67 32.48
C GLY A 343 -6.44 12.06 32.77
N SER A 344 -5.87 13.09 32.14
CA SER A 344 -6.24 14.48 32.41
C SER A 344 -6.01 15.38 31.21
N THR A 345 -6.74 16.49 31.19
CA THR A 345 -6.55 17.63 30.29
C THR A 345 -6.23 18.87 31.11
N TRP A 346 -5.42 19.77 30.55
CA TRP A 346 -5.05 21.03 31.21
C TRP A 346 -4.88 22.17 30.19
N LEU A 347 -4.91 23.40 30.69
CA LEU A 347 -4.54 24.59 29.93
C LEU A 347 -3.02 24.61 29.74
N GLU A 348 -2.55 24.74 28.50
CA GLU A 348 -1.18 25.16 28.21
C GLU A 348 -1.20 26.57 27.64
N ALA A 349 -0.56 27.50 28.35
CA ALA A 349 -0.49 28.91 27.97
C ALA A 349 0.96 29.29 27.63
N TYR A 350 1.16 30.00 26.52
CA TYR A 350 2.48 30.44 26.08
C TYR A 350 2.87 31.78 26.72
N PHE A 351 4.09 31.85 27.26
CA PHE A 351 4.71 33.07 27.77
C PHE A 351 6.13 33.22 27.22
N GLU A 352 6.44 34.39 26.66
CA GLU A 352 7.76 34.65 26.09
C GLU A 352 8.86 34.51 27.15
N GLY A 353 9.92 33.77 26.81
CA GLY A 353 11.02 33.44 27.73
C GLY A 353 10.73 32.27 28.69
N SER A 354 9.51 31.73 28.71
CA SER A 354 9.13 30.53 29.48
C SER A 354 8.57 29.40 28.61
N GLY A 355 8.20 29.68 27.36
CA GLY A 355 7.58 28.74 26.44
C GLY A 355 6.15 28.38 26.85
N TRP A 356 5.76 27.13 26.64
CA TRP A 356 4.43 26.63 26.99
C TRP A 356 4.38 26.21 28.45
N VAL A 357 3.49 26.82 29.22
CA VAL A 357 3.35 26.60 30.66
C VAL A 357 2.06 25.82 30.91
N PRO A 358 2.15 24.57 31.38
CA PRO A 358 0.98 23.83 31.88
C PRO A 358 0.43 24.51 33.12
N ILE A 359 -0.83 24.92 33.07
CA ILE A 359 -1.55 25.48 34.19
C ILE A 359 -2.64 24.48 34.57
N VAL A 360 -2.39 23.77 35.66
CA VAL A 360 -3.33 22.82 36.25
C VAL A 360 -4.15 23.51 37.33
N GLY A 361 -5.42 23.13 37.45
CA GLY A 361 -6.30 23.61 38.51
C GLY A 361 -7.55 22.77 38.59
N THR A 362 -8.06 22.57 39.80
CA THR A 362 -9.37 21.96 40.02
C THR A 362 -10.31 23.04 40.51
N PRO A 363 -11.50 23.21 39.91
CA PRO A 363 -12.49 24.15 40.44
C PRO A 363 -12.83 23.81 41.90
N PRO A 364 -12.95 24.83 42.77
CA PRO A 364 -13.24 24.61 44.19
C PRO A 364 -14.62 23.98 44.43
N ARG A 365 -15.55 24.13 43.48
CA ARG A 365 -16.91 23.56 43.51
C ARG A 365 -16.96 22.27 42.68
N ALA A 366 -16.30 21.23 43.18
CA ALA A 366 -16.50 19.88 42.67
C ALA A 366 -17.66 19.23 43.44
N ARG A 367 -18.64 18.65 42.74
CA ARG A 367 -19.57 17.74 43.43
C ARG A 367 -18.81 16.49 43.84
N ALA A 368 -18.95 16.09 45.10
CA ALA A 368 -18.43 14.81 45.55
C ALA A 368 -19.06 13.71 44.68
N SER A 369 -18.23 12.99 43.93
CA SER A 369 -18.68 11.77 43.26
C SER A 369 -19.03 10.76 44.34
N THR A 370 -20.32 10.51 44.58
CA THR A 370 -20.79 9.42 45.46
C THR A 370 -20.74 8.05 44.77
N ALA A 371 -19.94 7.89 43.71
CA ALA A 371 -19.88 6.66 42.92
C ALA A 371 -18.51 5.97 43.04
N ALA A 372 -18.44 4.93 43.86
CA ALA A 372 -17.46 3.86 43.70
C ALA A 372 -17.85 3.04 42.46
N GLY A 373 -17.46 3.52 41.28
CA GLY A 373 -17.91 3.01 39.99
C GLY A 373 -19.23 3.66 39.58
N ALA A 374 -19.27 4.30 38.41
CA ALA A 374 -20.48 4.87 37.84
C ALA A 374 -21.51 3.77 37.52
N ARG A 375 -22.27 3.34 38.53
CA ARG A 375 -23.61 2.78 38.39
C ARG A 375 -24.58 3.89 38.75
N ASN A 376 -25.11 4.51 37.71
CA ASN A 376 -26.25 5.40 37.85
C ASN A 376 -27.48 4.50 37.95
N ASP A 377 -27.88 4.15 39.17
CA ASP A 377 -29.05 3.30 39.43
C ASP A 377 -30.36 4.12 39.48
N ASN A 378 -30.34 5.35 38.98
CA ASN A 378 -31.54 6.18 38.86
C ASN A 378 -32.26 5.91 37.52
N PRO A 379 -33.45 5.27 37.51
CA PRO A 379 -34.19 4.96 36.28
C PRO A 379 -34.71 6.22 35.54
N SER A 380 -34.57 7.41 36.12
CA SER A 380 -34.98 8.69 35.53
C SER A 380 -33.83 9.58 35.03
N VAL A 381 -32.56 9.22 35.27
CA VAL A 381 -31.40 9.96 34.74
C VAL A 381 -30.69 9.10 33.70
N ARG A 382 -31.13 9.24 32.45
CA ARG A 382 -30.40 8.71 31.30
C ARG A 382 -29.24 9.66 30.99
N PRO A 383 -27.99 9.19 30.89
CA PRO A 383 -26.94 9.95 30.20
C PRO A 383 -27.48 10.29 28.82
N THR A 384 -27.56 11.58 28.50
CA THR A 384 -27.75 11.99 27.11
C THR A 384 -26.43 11.75 26.41
N ASP A 385 -26.26 10.52 25.95
CA ASP A 385 -25.32 10.18 24.89
C ASP A 385 -25.87 10.83 23.62
N GLU A 386 -25.63 12.12 23.39
CA GLU A 386 -25.82 12.68 22.05
C GLU A 386 -24.79 12.02 21.14
N LEU A 387 -25.23 10.97 20.44
CA LEU A 387 -24.53 10.40 19.31
C LEU A 387 -24.19 11.54 18.36
N ALA A 388 -22.91 11.89 18.25
CA ALA A 388 -22.45 12.79 17.20
C ALA A 388 -22.96 12.23 15.87
N LEU A 389 -23.75 13.03 15.17
CA LEU A 389 -24.36 12.66 13.90
C LEU A 389 -23.25 12.61 12.83
N VAL A 390 -22.51 11.49 12.78
CA VAL A 390 -21.41 11.28 11.84
C VAL A 390 -21.99 10.92 10.48
N VAL A 391 -21.74 11.76 9.48
CA VAL A 391 -22.16 11.53 8.10
C VAL A 391 -21.04 10.82 7.35
N TYR A 392 -21.33 9.64 6.79
CA TYR A 392 -20.38 8.85 6.01
C TYR A 392 -20.55 9.16 4.53
N VAL A 393 -19.56 9.84 3.95
CA VAL A 393 -19.52 10.18 2.52
C VAL A 393 -18.41 9.35 1.84
N PRO A 394 -18.73 8.52 0.83
CA PRO A 394 -17.71 7.80 0.08
C PRO A 394 -16.92 8.77 -0.78
N VAL A 395 -15.60 8.68 -0.75
CA VAL A 395 -14.69 9.50 -1.57
C VAL A 395 -13.91 8.62 -2.54
N GLU A 396 -13.58 9.17 -3.71
CA GLU A 396 -12.76 8.50 -4.71
C GLU A 396 -11.32 8.39 -4.20
N LEU A 397 -10.86 7.16 -4.00
CA LEU A 397 -9.49 6.88 -3.59
C LEU A 397 -8.60 6.74 -4.85
N SER A 398 -8.18 7.86 -5.42
CA SER A 398 -7.17 7.89 -6.49
C SER A 398 -5.79 7.56 -5.92
N SER A 399 -5.49 6.27 -5.80
CA SER A 399 -4.20 5.77 -5.29
C SER A 399 -3.36 5.19 -6.42
N THR A 400 -2.04 5.39 -6.38
CA THR A 400 -1.04 4.70 -7.23
C THR A 400 -1.17 3.17 -7.17
N ARG A 401 -1.83 2.63 -6.13
CA ARG A 401 -2.24 1.23 -6.01
C ARG A 401 -3.14 0.77 -7.17
N LEU A 402 -3.94 1.65 -7.76
CA LEU A 402 -4.86 1.31 -8.84
C LEU A 402 -4.11 1.07 -10.16
N ALA A 403 -3.08 1.89 -10.43
CA ALA A 403 -2.12 1.64 -11.50
C ALA A 403 -1.35 0.32 -11.27
N TYR A 404 -0.90 0.06 -10.04
CA TYR A 404 -0.27 -1.22 -9.67
C TYR A 404 -1.17 -2.43 -9.94
N VAL A 405 -2.44 -2.38 -9.53
CA VAL A 405 -3.40 -3.50 -9.74
C VAL A 405 -3.64 -3.72 -11.24
N LEU A 406 -3.80 -2.65 -12.02
CA LEU A 406 -4.00 -2.73 -13.46
C LEU A 406 -2.80 -3.36 -14.17
N VAL A 407 -1.58 -2.86 -13.87
CA VAL A 407 -0.34 -3.37 -14.46
C VAL A 407 -0.09 -4.81 -14.04
N ARG A 408 -0.24 -5.16 -12.76
CA ARG A 408 -0.10 -6.54 -12.25
C ARG A 408 -1.07 -7.49 -12.95
N TYR A 409 -2.33 -7.07 -13.14
CA TYR A 409 -3.33 -7.88 -13.83
C TYR A 409 -2.90 -8.20 -15.26
N TYR A 410 -2.52 -7.19 -16.04
CA TYR A 410 -2.07 -7.41 -17.42
C TYR A 410 -0.73 -8.13 -17.51
N ALA A 411 0.20 -7.88 -16.60
CA ALA A 411 1.50 -8.56 -16.52
C ALA A 411 1.31 -10.07 -16.27
N LEU A 412 0.51 -10.45 -15.26
CA LEU A 412 0.24 -11.87 -14.97
C LEU A 412 -0.53 -12.57 -16.10
N ARG A 413 -1.45 -11.86 -16.77
CA ARG A 413 -2.21 -12.40 -17.90
C ARG A 413 -1.34 -12.59 -19.14
N SER A 414 -0.39 -11.68 -19.39
CA SER A 414 0.49 -11.72 -20.57
C SER A 414 1.71 -12.62 -20.40
N LEU A 415 2.19 -12.82 -19.17
CA LEU A 415 3.34 -13.66 -18.85
C LEU A 415 3.31 -15.08 -19.47
N PRO A 416 2.22 -15.88 -19.39
CA PRO A 416 2.19 -17.22 -19.99
C PRO A 416 2.31 -17.17 -21.52
N PHE A 417 1.78 -16.13 -22.17
CA PHE A 417 1.90 -15.96 -23.62
C PHE A 417 3.33 -15.56 -24.01
N LEU A 418 3.96 -14.67 -23.26
CA LEU A 418 5.35 -14.28 -23.48
C LEU A 418 6.30 -15.46 -23.27
N LEU A 419 6.07 -16.28 -22.24
CA LEU A 419 6.81 -17.52 -22.00
C LEU A 419 6.58 -18.53 -23.14
N GLY A 420 5.34 -18.69 -23.60
CA GLY A 420 5.00 -19.54 -24.73
C GLY A 420 5.70 -19.12 -26.03
N ILE A 421 5.71 -17.83 -26.34
CA ILE A 421 6.42 -17.27 -27.49
C ILE A 421 7.93 -17.46 -27.35
N GLY A 422 8.49 -17.23 -26.15
CA GLY A 422 9.90 -17.45 -25.85
C GLY A 422 10.32 -18.90 -26.06
N LEU A 423 9.54 -19.86 -25.56
CA LEU A 423 9.77 -21.29 -25.77
C LEU A 423 9.68 -21.66 -27.26
N LEU A 424 8.68 -21.14 -27.98
CA LEU A 424 8.55 -21.39 -29.41
C LEU A 424 9.75 -20.83 -30.19
N ALA A 425 10.23 -19.64 -29.83
CA ALA A 425 11.42 -19.03 -30.43
C ALA A 425 12.74 -19.75 -30.04
N ALA A 426 12.82 -20.37 -28.87
CA ALA A 426 13.98 -21.16 -28.46
C ALA A 426 14.01 -22.53 -29.16
N PHE A 427 12.86 -23.19 -29.30
CA PHE A 427 12.76 -24.58 -29.78
C PHE A 427 12.29 -24.74 -31.23
N TYR A 428 12.03 -23.65 -31.97
CA TYR A 428 11.72 -23.77 -33.40
C TYR A 428 12.77 -24.57 -34.22
N PRO A 429 14.08 -24.57 -33.90
CA PRO A 429 15.04 -25.39 -34.64
C PRO A 429 14.71 -26.89 -34.56
N ALA A 430 14.15 -27.36 -33.45
CA ALA A 430 13.69 -28.74 -33.31
C ALA A 430 12.59 -29.08 -34.33
N LEU A 431 11.61 -28.17 -34.51
CA LEU A 431 10.56 -28.33 -35.51
C LEU A 431 11.13 -28.39 -36.94
N ILE A 432 12.07 -27.50 -37.27
CA ILE A 432 12.72 -27.49 -38.58
C ILE A 432 13.53 -28.76 -38.83
N LYS A 433 14.21 -29.30 -37.80
CA LYS A 433 14.95 -30.57 -37.89
C LYS A 433 14.02 -31.74 -38.16
N VAL A 434 12.84 -31.79 -37.55
CA VAL A 434 11.81 -32.81 -37.81
C VAL A 434 11.32 -32.72 -39.26
N LEU A 435 10.99 -31.52 -39.74
CA LEU A 435 10.59 -31.31 -41.14
C LEU A 435 11.70 -31.71 -42.11
N ARG A 436 12.96 -31.35 -41.83
CA ARG A 436 14.12 -31.75 -42.62
C ARG A 436 14.29 -33.27 -42.66
N ARG A 437 14.13 -33.95 -41.53
CA ARG A 437 14.20 -35.41 -41.42
C ARG A 437 13.21 -36.08 -42.37
N THR A 438 11.96 -35.62 -42.35
CA THR A 438 10.92 -36.17 -43.24
C THR A 438 11.21 -35.89 -44.72
N ALA A 439 11.69 -34.70 -45.05
CA ALA A 439 12.07 -34.34 -46.42
C ALA A 439 13.25 -35.19 -46.94
N ARG A 440 14.29 -35.40 -46.11
CA ARG A 440 15.45 -36.23 -46.48
C ARG A 440 15.07 -37.69 -46.70
N ARG A 441 14.24 -38.27 -45.83
CA ARG A 441 13.77 -39.65 -45.99
C ARG A 441 12.99 -39.84 -47.29
N ARG A 442 12.11 -38.89 -47.63
CA ARG A 442 11.34 -38.92 -48.88
C ARG A 442 12.23 -38.76 -50.12
N ALA A 443 13.20 -37.86 -50.08
CA ALA A 443 14.15 -37.68 -51.19
C ALA A 443 15.07 -38.88 -51.37
N ALA A 444 15.62 -39.42 -50.27
CA ALA A 444 16.47 -40.59 -50.28
C ALA A 444 15.75 -41.83 -50.82
N ALA A 445 14.46 -42.01 -50.52
CA ALA A 445 13.66 -43.09 -51.08
C ALA A 445 13.58 -43.05 -52.63
N ARG A 446 13.65 -41.86 -53.24
CA ARG A 446 13.63 -41.67 -54.70
C ARG A 446 15.00 -41.86 -55.36
N LEU A 447 16.08 -41.67 -54.61
CA LEU A 447 17.46 -41.70 -55.11
C LEU A 447 18.15 -43.07 -54.94
N GLY A 448 17.48 -44.05 -54.34
CA GLY A 448 17.93 -45.43 -54.24
C GLY A 448 18.64 -45.81 -52.91
N PRO A 449 19.11 -47.06 -52.79
CA PRO A 449 19.67 -47.63 -51.56
C PRO A 449 20.80 -46.82 -50.93
N ARG A 450 21.76 -46.35 -51.76
CA ARG A 450 22.89 -45.53 -51.33
C ARG A 450 22.46 -44.24 -50.63
N ALA A 451 21.49 -43.53 -51.19
CA ALA A 451 20.97 -42.29 -50.62
C ALA A 451 20.21 -42.53 -49.30
N ARG A 452 19.56 -43.69 -49.15
CA ARG A 452 18.88 -44.09 -47.90
C ARG A 452 19.88 -44.37 -46.78
N ILE A 453 21.01 -45.01 -47.09
CA ILE A 453 22.12 -45.21 -46.14
C ILE A 453 22.73 -43.86 -45.75
N ALA A 454 23.01 -42.99 -46.73
CA ALA A 454 23.51 -41.63 -46.47
C ALA A 454 22.55 -40.82 -45.59
N ALA A 455 21.23 -40.92 -45.83
CA ALA A 455 20.23 -40.20 -45.03
C ALA A 455 20.16 -40.71 -43.59
N ALA A 456 20.23 -42.03 -43.37
CA ALA A 456 20.25 -42.62 -42.04
C ALA A 456 21.47 -42.16 -41.23
N TYR A 457 22.65 -42.17 -41.86
CA TYR A 457 23.87 -41.72 -41.23
C TYR A 457 23.89 -40.20 -41.01
N ALA A 458 23.39 -39.41 -41.96
CA ALA A 458 23.25 -37.95 -41.81
C ALA A 458 22.37 -37.56 -40.62
N GLU A 459 21.32 -38.32 -40.32
CA GLU A 459 20.50 -38.11 -39.12
C GLU A 459 21.28 -38.33 -37.81
N LEU A 460 22.10 -39.39 -37.75
CA LEU A 460 22.99 -39.63 -36.62
C LEU A 460 24.00 -38.48 -36.48
N ARG A 461 24.67 -38.10 -37.57
CA ARG A 461 25.71 -37.07 -37.57
C ARG A 461 25.17 -35.69 -37.19
N ASP A 462 24.01 -35.30 -37.71
CA ASP A 462 23.36 -34.05 -37.31
C ASP A 462 23.05 -34.01 -35.81
N ASN A 463 22.62 -35.13 -35.21
CA ASN A 463 22.39 -35.19 -33.77
C ASN A 463 23.70 -34.99 -32.98
N LEU A 464 24.81 -35.58 -33.44
CA LEU A 464 26.11 -35.44 -32.77
C LEU A 464 26.70 -34.04 -32.92
N THR A 465 26.49 -33.39 -34.07
CA THR A 465 26.85 -31.98 -34.27
C THR A 465 26.01 -31.06 -33.39
N ASP A 466 24.72 -31.35 -33.20
CA ASP A 466 23.87 -30.57 -32.30
C ASP A 466 24.20 -30.77 -30.82
N LEU A 467 24.72 -31.94 -30.45
CA LEU A 467 25.22 -32.25 -29.10
C LEU A 467 26.63 -31.72 -28.82
N GLY A 468 27.33 -31.17 -29.82
CA GLY A 468 28.72 -30.71 -29.68
C GLY A 468 29.77 -31.84 -29.71
N ILE A 469 29.37 -33.10 -29.87
CA ILE A 469 30.28 -34.27 -29.79
C ILE A 469 31.23 -34.32 -30.98
N ALA A 470 30.74 -34.04 -32.20
CA ALA A 470 31.56 -34.08 -33.39
C ALA A 470 31.03 -33.17 -34.52
N GLY A 471 31.93 -32.40 -35.12
CA GLY A 471 31.65 -31.58 -36.30
C GLY A 471 31.43 -32.41 -37.57
N PRO A 472 30.87 -31.82 -38.63
CA PRO A 472 30.45 -32.52 -39.85
C PRO A 472 31.61 -33.05 -40.70
N ALA A 473 32.82 -32.50 -40.56
CA ALA A 473 33.99 -32.88 -41.36
C ALA A 473 34.63 -34.22 -40.94
N VAL A 474 34.28 -34.76 -39.76
CA VAL A 474 34.84 -36.02 -39.25
C VAL A 474 34.27 -37.21 -40.04
N THR A 475 35.16 -38.07 -40.53
CA THR A 475 34.78 -39.27 -41.30
C THR A 475 34.14 -40.35 -40.42
N PRO A 476 33.41 -41.33 -40.99
CA PRO A 476 32.78 -42.36 -40.16
C PRO A 476 33.74 -43.18 -39.31
N LEU A 477 34.94 -43.47 -39.82
CA LEU A 477 35.95 -44.23 -39.09
C LEU A 477 36.66 -43.37 -38.04
N GLU A 478 36.93 -42.10 -38.32
CA GLU A 478 37.48 -41.17 -37.32
C GLU A 478 36.53 -40.94 -36.14
N LEU A 479 35.22 -40.98 -36.39
CA LEU A 479 34.21 -40.80 -35.34
C LEU A 479 34.28 -41.90 -34.27
N LEU A 480 34.77 -43.10 -34.61
CA LEU A 480 34.95 -44.20 -33.66
C LEU A 480 35.97 -43.84 -32.56
N GLY A 481 36.96 -42.98 -32.87
CA GLY A 481 37.95 -42.52 -31.90
C GLY A 481 37.49 -41.34 -31.03
N LYS A 482 36.28 -40.80 -31.26
CA LYS A 482 35.74 -39.64 -30.53
C LYS A 482 34.66 -39.99 -29.51
N VAL A 483 34.20 -41.23 -29.49
CA VAL A 483 33.18 -41.73 -28.58
C VAL A 483 33.61 -43.09 -28.04
N ASP A 484 33.02 -43.52 -26.93
CA ASP A 484 33.35 -44.82 -26.34
C ASP A 484 33.16 -45.97 -27.35
N PRO A 485 33.99 -47.02 -27.27
CA PRO A 485 33.92 -48.15 -28.18
C PRO A 485 32.52 -48.82 -28.17
N ASP A 486 31.88 -48.84 -29.34
CA ASP A 486 30.57 -49.48 -29.55
C ASP A 486 30.63 -50.35 -30.81
N ALA A 487 30.33 -51.64 -30.66
CA ALA A 487 30.40 -52.62 -31.74
C ALA A 487 29.44 -52.26 -32.90
N GLU A 488 28.22 -51.80 -32.59
CA GLU A 488 27.23 -51.40 -33.60
C GLU A 488 27.65 -50.09 -34.29
N HIS A 489 28.32 -49.19 -33.58
CA HIS A 489 28.86 -47.96 -34.18
C HIS A 489 30.00 -48.27 -35.14
N ARG A 490 30.90 -49.20 -34.78
CA ARG A 490 31.97 -49.70 -35.65
C ARG A 490 31.41 -50.36 -36.91
N GLU A 491 30.40 -51.22 -36.76
CA GLU A 491 29.73 -51.85 -37.90
C GLU A 491 29.06 -50.83 -38.81
N LEU A 492 28.32 -49.86 -38.23
CA LEU A 492 27.72 -48.76 -38.98
C LEU A 492 28.77 -47.93 -39.73
N ALA A 493 29.89 -47.59 -39.08
CA ALA A 493 30.95 -46.80 -39.69
C ALA A 493 31.57 -47.49 -40.90
N TRP A 494 31.84 -48.80 -40.81
CA TRP A 494 32.33 -49.59 -41.93
C TRP A 494 31.30 -49.75 -43.04
N LEU A 495 30.04 -50.05 -42.69
CA LEU A 495 28.93 -50.18 -43.64
C LEU A 495 28.74 -48.89 -44.44
N VAL A 496 28.69 -47.73 -43.76
CA VAL A 496 28.53 -46.41 -44.41
C VAL A 496 29.74 -46.09 -45.28
N THR A 497 30.97 -46.34 -44.79
CA THR A 497 32.19 -46.06 -45.56
C THR A 497 32.25 -46.89 -46.85
N ARG A 498 31.98 -48.19 -46.76
CA ARG A 498 31.97 -49.09 -47.92
C ARG A 498 30.81 -48.79 -48.88
N SER A 499 29.63 -48.44 -48.35
CA SER A 499 28.45 -48.12 -49.17
C SER A 499 28.58 -46.80 -49.95
N LEU A 500 29.22 -45.79 -49.35
CA LEU A 500 29.33 -44.46 -49.95
C LEU A 500 30.60 -44.29 -50.78
N TRP A 501 31.73 -44.89 -50.37
CA TRP A 501 33.02 -44.65 -51.03
C TRP A 501 33.82 -45.91 -51.33
N GLY A 502 33.33 -47.09 -50.94
CA GLY A 502 34.03 -48.36 -51.11
C GLY A 502 33.38 -49.30 -52.13
N ASP A 503 33.76 -50.55 -51.99
CA ASP A 503 33.37 -51.69 -52.82
C ASP A 503 31.87 -51.97 -52.81
N LEU A 504 31.20 -51.85 -51.65
CA LEU A 504 29.75 -52.07 -51.53
C LEU A 504 28.90 -51.05 -52.32
N SER A 505 29.48 -49.97 -52.82
CA SER A 505 28.72 -48.92 -53.51
C SER A 505 28.00 -49.37 -54.79
N ARG A 506 28.42 -50.49 -55.40
CA ARG A 506 27.85 -51.04 -56.65
C ARG A 506 26.82 -52.16 -56.41
N ASP A 507 26.89 -52.85 -55.28
CA ASP A 507 26.13 -54.09 -55.01
C ASP A 507 25.25 -54.00 -53.74
N LEU A 508 24.69 -52.82 -53.45
CA LEU A 508 23.88 -52.58 -52.26
C LEU A 508 22.57 -53.39 -52.27
N GLN A 509 22.36 -54.19 -51.23
CA GLN A 509 21.15 -54.95 -51.02
C GLN A 509 20.14 -54.20 -50.14
N PRO A 510 18.84 -54.53 -50.21
CA PRO A 510 17.84 -53.99 -49.28
C PRO A 510 18.18 -54.23 -47.80
N GLY A 511 18.87 -55.34 -47.51
CA GLY A 511 19.37 -55.68 -46.17
C GLY A 511 20.37 -54.66 -45.62
N ASP A 512 21.27 -54.15 -46.45
CA ASP A 512 22.28 -53.14 -46.04
C ASP A 512 21.62 -51.82 -45.64
N VAL A 513 20.54 -51.45 -46.33
CA VAL A 513 19.76 -50.26 -46.00
C VAL A 513 19.04 -50.42 -44.66
N ALA A 514 18.45 -51.60 -44.42
CA ALA A 514 17.77 -51.89 -43.16
C ALA A 514 18.77 -51.93 -41.99
N ALA A 515 19.94 -52.55 -42.19
CA ALA A 515 21.03 -52.56 -41.22
C ALA A 515 21.51 -51.14 -40.89
N ALA A 516 21.83 -50.33 -41.90
CA ALA A 516 22.26 -48.94 -41.69
C ALA A 516 21.23 -48.09 -40.95
N GLN A 517 19.93 -48.25 -41.25
CA GLN A 517 18.84 -47.54 -40.56
C GLN A 517 18.71 -47.97 -39.10
N THR A 518 18.80 -49.27 -38.83
CA THR A 518 18.66 -49.85 -37.49
C THR A 518 19.85 -49.45 -36.61
N LEU A 519 21.07 -49.64 -37.12
CA LEU A 519 22.30 -49.27 -36.43
C LEU A 519 22.37 -47.76 -36.18
N SER A 520 22.03 -46.91 -37.16
CA SER A 520 22.01 -45.45 -36.99
C SER A 520 21.05 -45.00 -35.89
N LEU A 521 19.86 -45.61 -35.80
CA LEU A 521 18.87 -45.29 -34.76
C LEU A 521 19.33 -45.77 -33.38
N SER A 522 19.90 -46.97 -33.32
CA SER A 522 20.39 -47.62 -32.10
C SER A 522 21.54 -46.80 -31.49
N VAL A 523 22.55 -46.49 -32.29
CA VAL A 523 23.70 -45.65 -31.90
C VAL A 523 23.26 -44.24 -31.51
N ALA A 524 22.38 -43.60 -32.28
CA ALA A 524 21.85 -42.26 -31.95
C ALA A 524 21.10 -42.25 -30.62
N ARG A 525 20.35 -43.32 -30.30
CA ARG A 525 19.61 -43.43 -29.04
C ARG A 525 20.56 -43.55 -27.86
N ARG A 526 21.56 -44.44 -27.93
CA ARG A 526 22.57 -44.63 -26.88
C ARG A 526 23.39 -43.36 -26.64
N LEU A 527 23.91 -42.75 -27.70
CA LEU A 527 24.70 -41.53 -27.59
C LEU A 527 23.87 -40.36 -27.04
N ARG A 528 22.58 -40.28 -27.35
CA ARG A 528 21.70 -39.26 -26.76
C ARG A 528 21.36 -39.56 -25.30
N SER A 529 21.10 -40.82 -24.93
CA SER A 529 20.77 -41.19 -23.54
C SER A 529 21.94 -41.02 -22.59
N ALA A 530 23.17 -41.11 -23.08
CA ALA A 530 24.38 -40.85 -22.31
C ALA A 530 24.55 -39.37 -21.93
N GLN A 531 23.79 -38.44 -22.52
CA GLN A 531 23.97 -37.00 -22.33
C GLN A 531 23.05 -36.45 -21.23
N PRO A 532 23.53 -35.48 -20.42
CA PRO A 532 22.72 -34.80 -19.41
C PRO A 532 21.44 -34.18 -19.99
N GLY A 533 20.41 -34.03 -19.14
CA GLY A 533 19.12 -33.44 -19.53
C GLY A 533 19.24 -32.07 -20.20
N LEU A 534 20.12 -31.21 -19.69
CA LEU A 534 20.37 -29.88 -20.25
C LEU A 534 21.02 -29.95 -21.63
N SER A 535 22.03 -30.81 -21.84
CA SER A 535 22.69 -31.00 -23.14
C SER A 535 21.73 -31.50 -24.22
N ARG A 536 20.77 -32.36 -23.84
CA ARG A 536 19.71 -32.80 -24.75
C ARG A 536 18.77 -31.65 -25.13
N ALA A 537 18.40 -30.79 -24.18
CA ALA A 537 17.54 -29.64 -24.43
C ALA A 537 18.23 -28.57 -25.30
N THR A 538 19.51 -28.27 -25.03
CA THR A 538 20.30 -27.33 -25.85
C THR A 538 20.54 -27.87 -27.26
N ALA A 539 20.75 -29.17 -27.42
CA ALA A 539 20.86 -29.80 -28.74
C ALA A 539 19.57 -29.68 -29.55
N LEU A 540 18.39 -29.78 -28.92
CA LEU A 540 17.11 -29.53 -29.60
C LEU A 540 16.99 -28.07 -30.08
N ALA A 541 17.40 -27.12 -29.25
CA ALA A 541 17.42 -25.69 -29.57
C ALA A 541 18.58 -25.27 -30.51
N SER A 542 19.60 -26.12 -30.67
CA SER A 542 20.78 -25.81 -31.48
C SER A 542 20.45 -25.65 -32.95
N ARG A 543 21.15 -24.74 -33.63
CA ARG A 543 21.07 -24.57 -35.09
C ARG A 543 22.28 -25.17 -35.81
N ALA A 544 23.23 -25.77 -35.09
CA ALA A 544 24.51 -26.19 -35.62
C ALA A 544 24.37 -27.13 -36.84
N SER A 545 23.55 -28.18 -36.73
CA SER A 545 23.31 -29.10 -37.84
C SER A 545 22.49 -28.48 -38.99
N LEU A 546 21.70 -27.44 -38.72
CA LEU A 546 20.95 -26.71 -39.74
C LEU A 546 21.85 -25.77 -40.54
N SER A 547 22.85 -25.16 -39.90
CA SER A 547 23.82 -24.29 -40.57
C SER A 547 24.90 -25.08 -41.31
N ASN A 548 25.41 -26.16 -40.69
CA ASN A 548 26.50 -26.97 -41.20
C ASN A 548 26.08 -28.45 -41.18
N PRO A 549 25.23 -28.89 -42.12
CA PRO A 549 24.81 -30.29 -42.20
C PRO A 549 25.97 -31.20 -42.60
N TRP A 550 25.89 -32.47 -42.22
CA TRP A 550 26.91 -33.46 -42.61
C TRP A 550 27.01 -33.69 -44.13
N THR A 551 25.88 -33.59 -44.85
CA THR A 551 25.84 -33.67 -46.31
C THR A 551 24.91 -32.62 -46.92
N ASP A 552 25.36 -32.04 -48.03
CA ASP A 552 24.60 -31.12 -48.88
C ASP A 552 23.90 -31.83 -50.06
N GLU A 553 24.18 -33.12 -50.27
CA GLU A 553 23.62 -33.92 -51.37
C GLU A 553 22.13 -34.25 -51.15
N LEU A 554 21.68 -34.17 -49.89
CA LEU A 554 20.29 -34.36 -49.50
C LEU A 554 19.63 -33.01 -49.20
N PRO A 555 18.29 -32.89 -49.37
CA PRO A 555 17.60 -31.62 -49.20
C PRO A 555 17.89 -30.92 -47.87
N THR A 556 18.29 -29.66 -47.96
CA THR A 556 18.44 -28.73 -46.84
C THR A 556 17.37 -27.65 -46.95
N LEU A 557 16.50 -27.55 -45.94
CA LEU A 557 15.48 -26.49 -45.86
C LEU A 557 16.10 -25.10 -45.62
N TRP A 558 17.37 -25.07 -45.19
CA TRP A 558 18.17 -23.88 -44.99
C TRP A 558 19.45 -24.02 -45.82
N LYS A 559 19.56 -23.32 -46.95
CA LYS A 559 20.85 -23.20 -47.64
C LYS A 559 21.64 -22.09 -46.96
N PRO A 560 22.79 -22.36 -46.30
CA PRO A 560 23.68 -21.29 -45.93
C PRO A 560 24.11 -20.58 -47.21
N ARG A 561 24.01 -19.24 -47.21
CA ARG A 561 24.51 -18.41 -48.30
C ARG A 561 26.00 -18.70 -48.37
N ARG A 562 26.46 -19.49 -49.36
CA ARG A 562 27.89 -19.73 -49.60
C ARG A 562 28.57 -18.37 -49.54
N SER A 563 29.40 -18.16 -48.53
CA SER A 563 30.38 -17.09 -48.55
C SER A 563 31.14 -17.30 -49.84
N ARG A 564 30.95 -16.41 -50.82
CA ARG A 564 31.81 -16.33 -51.98
C ARG A 564 33.21 -16.15 -51.40
N LYS A 565 34.00 -17.23 -51.36
CA LYS A 565 35.43 -17.14 -51.10
C LYS A 565 35.93 -16.06 -52.06
N THR A 566 36.45 -14.98 -51.50
CA THR A 566 37.17 -13.95 -52.21
C THR A 566 38.32 -14.63 -52.95
N ALA A 567 38.14 -14.85 -54.25
CA ALA A 567 39.24 -15.12 -55.14
C ALA A 567 40.07 -13.82 -55.20
N VAL A 568 41.18 -13.82 -54.47
CA VAL A 568 42.26 -12.87 -54.66
C VAL A 568 42.98 -13.29 -55.94
N ALA A 569 42.73 -12.61 -57.03
CA ALA A 569 43.64 -12.53 -58.19
C ALA A 569 43.24 -11.35 -59.10
N GLY A 570 44.16 -10.40 -59.28
CA GLY A 570 44.32 -9.59 -60.50
C GLY A 570 43.23 -8.57 -60.86
N ARG A 571 43.51 -7.29 -60.58
CA ARG A 571 42.95 -6.11 -61.29
C ARG A 571 43.54 -6.01 -62.73
N PRO A 572 43.06 -5.13 -63.66
CA PRO A 572 41.89 -4.25 -63.65
C PRO A 572 41.13 -4.07 -65.01
N LYS A 573 40.08 -3.23 -64.98
CA LYS A 573 39.51 -2.36 -66.03
C LYS A 573 38.50 -2.92 -67.07
N ARG A 574 37.46 -2.09 -67.26
CA ARG A 574 36.45 -2.00 -68.34
C ARG A 574 35.19 -2.86 -68.19
N PHE A 575 34.13 -2.27 -67.63
CA PHE A 575 32.89 -2.00 -68.38
C PHE A 575 31.96 -1.12 -67.54
N ALA A 576 32.05 0.19 -67.75
CA ALA A 576 30.91 1.06 -67.53
C ALA A 576 29.93 0.86 -68.69
N GLN A 577 28.63 1.05 -68.41
CA GLN A 577 27.50 1.12 -69.35
C GLN A 577 26.88 -0.20 -69.85
N ARG A 578 25.78 -0.61 -69.20
CA ARG A 578 24.43 -0.71 -69.81
C ARG A 578 23.47 -1.29 -68.77
N VAL A 579 22.63 -0.44 -68.19
CA VAL A 579 21.24 -0.16 -68.59
C VAL A 579 20.26 -1.23 -68.09
N ARG A 580 19.50 -0.78 -67.07
CA ARG A 580 18.05 -0.89 -66.82
C ARG A 580 17.32 -2.22 -67.02
N ALA A 581 16.43 -2.40 -66.02
CA ALA A 581 15.14 -3.07 -66.06
C ALA A 581 15.16 -4.60 -66.03
N PHE A 582 14.83 -5.18 -64.86
CA PHE A 582 13.81 -6.23 -64.71
C PHE A 582 13.33 -6.25 -63.23
N PRO A 583 12.07 -6.62 -62.97
CA PRO A 583 11.25 -6.07 -61.89
C PRO A 583 11.42 -6.79 -60.55
N ALA A 584 10.94 -6.10 -59.52
CA ALA A 584 10.80 -6.55 -58.15
C ALA A 584 10.15 -7.93 -58.05
N ARG A 585 10.96 -8.95 -57.73
CA ARG A 585 10.47 -10.18 -57.12
C ARG A 585 10.77 -10.09 -55.63
N ALA A 586 9.72 -9.84 -54.86
CA ALA A 586 9.76 -9.71 -53.41
C ALA A 586 10.53 -10.89 -52.78
N TRP A 587 11.73 -10.60 -52.28
CA TRP A 587 12.38 -11.43 -51.29
C TRP A 587 11.75 -11.12 -49.93
N PRO A 588 11.41 -12.13 -49.11
CA PRO A 588 10.91 -11.86 -47.77
C PRO A 588 12.03 -11.19 -46.95
N PRO A 589 11.72 -10.15 -46.15
CA PRO A 589 12.70 -9.60 -45.24
C PRO A 589 13.06 -10.65 -44.18
N ARG A 590 14.31 -10.60 -43.74
CA ARG A 590 14.90 -11.45 -42.70
C ARG A 590 14.03 -11.44 -41.42
N PRO A 591 13.93 -12.55 -40.66
CA PRO A 591 13.35 -12.52 -39.32
C PRO A 591 14.38 -11.92 -38.36
N VAL A 592 14.43 -10.59 -38.28
CA VAL A 592 14.74 -9.90 -37.02
C VAL A 592 13.52 -10.18 -36.11
N PRO A 593 13.66 -10.40 -34.79
CA PRO A 593 12.57 -10.92 -33.97
C PRO A 593 11.44 -9.89 -33.82
N LEU A 594 10.56 -9.85 -34.83
CA LEU A 594 9.28 -9.14 -34.87
C LEU A 594 8.38 -9.52 -33.69
N ALA A 595 8.62 -10.66 -33.06
CA ALA A 595 7.94 -11.08 -31.85
C ALA A 595 8.22 -10.18 -30.63
N VAL A 596 9.43 -9.60 -30.52
CA VAL A 596 9.80 -8.73 -29.38
C VAL A 596 9.36 -7.29 -29.62
N LEU A 597 9.49 -6.77 -30.84
CA LEU A 597 8.97 -5.44 -31.17
C LEU A 597 7.43 -5.40 -31.20
N GLY A 598 6.79 -6.46 -31.70
CA GLY A 598 5.33 -6.54 -31.78
C GLY A 598 4.65 -6.63 -30.42
N SER A 599 5.25 -7.31 -29.44
CA SER A 599 4.72 -7.39 -28.08
C SER A 599 4.87 -6.08 -27.32
N VAL A 600 6.01 -5.38 -27.46
CA VAL A 600 6.20 -4.04 -26.89
C VAL A 600 5.25 -3.02 -27.53
N LEU A 601 5.04 -3.09 -28.85
CA LEU A 601 4.12 -2.20 -29.55
C LEU A 601 2.65 -2.46 -29.19
N VAL A 602 2.24 -3.73 -29.02
CA VAL A 602 0.86 -4.06 -28.59
C VAL A 602 0.60 -3.61 -27.16
N VAL A 603 1.57 -3.75 -26.26
CA VAL A 603 1.46 -3.23 -24.88
C VAL A 603 1.44 -1.70 -24.88
N ALA A 604 2.30 -1.04 -25.66
CA ALA A 604 2.33 0.41 -25.79
C ALA A 604 1.04 0.97 -26.39
N VAL A 605 0.47 0.32 -27.42
CA VAL A 605 -0.81 0.70 -28.04
C VAL A 605 -1.98 0.41 -27.11
N ALA A 606 -1.97 -0.69 -26.36
CA ALA A 606 -3.01 -0.98 -25.35
C ALA A 606 -3.00 0.05 -24.21
N VAL A 607 -1.81 0.50 -23.78
CA VAL A 607 -1.65 1.59 -22.79
C VAL A 607 -2.10 2.93 -23.38
N LEU A 608 -1.71 3.25 -24.62
CA LEU A 608 -2.11 4.49 -25.28
C LEU A 608 -3.62 4.56 -25.51
N VAL A 609 -4.24 3.47 -25.95
CA VAL A 609 -5.71 3.35 -26.14
C VAL A 609 -6.47 3.38 -24.82
N ALA A 610 -5.85 2.98 -23.70
CA ALA A 610 -6.43 3.11 -22.36
C ALA A 610 -6.37 4.56 -21.84
N VAL A 611 -5.35 5.33 -22.24
CA VAL A 611 -5.14 6.73 -21.80
C VAL A 611 -5.91 7.73 -22.65
N THR A 612 -6.21 7.43 -23.91
CA THR A 612 -6.84 8.40 -24.85
C THR A 612 -8.35 8.24 -25.02
N ARG A 613 -9.06 7.51 -24.13
CA ARG A 613 -10.53 7.48 -24.21
C ARG A 613 -11.09 8.81 -23.71
N PRO A 614 -11.79 9.60 -24.54
CA PRO A 614 -12.50 10.77 -24.04
C PRO A 614 -13.55 10.30 -23.03
N GLU A 615 -13.54 10.91 -21.83
CA GLU A 615 -14.54 10.63 -20.80
C GLU A 615 -15.94 10.99 -21.35
N PRO A 616 -16.91 10.07 -21.30
CA PRO A 616 -18.28 10.41 -21.64
C PRO A 616 -18.78 11.46 -20.65
N THR A 617 -19.50 12.45 -21.15
CA THR A 617 -20.11 13.50 -20.33
C THR A 617 -20.98 12.85 -19.24
N PRO A 618 -20.72 13.10 -17.95
CA PRO A 618 -21.44 12.42 -16.88
C PRO A 618 -22.93 12.79 -16.92
N PRO A 619 -23.84 11.83 -16.70
CA PRO A 619 -25.27 12.12 -16.56
C PRO A 619 -25.51 13.12 -15.43
N ALA A 620 -26.60 13.89 -15.50
CA ALA A 620 -27.00 14.77 -14.41
C ALA A 620 -27.31 13.96 -13.14
N LEU A 621 -26.90 14.49 -11.97
CA LEU A 621 -27.22 13.90 -10.66
C LEU A 621 -28.74 13.76 -10.48
N ARG A 622 -29.17 12.57 -10.06
CA ARG A 622 -30.58 12.28 -9.78
C ARG A 622 -30.93 12.84 -8.40
N ALA A 623 -31.86 13.79 -8.36
CA ALA A 623 -32.33 14.35 -7.10
C ALA A 623 -33.01 13.28 -6.24
N LEU A 624 -32.73 13.29 -4.94
CA LEU A 624 -33.41 12.40 -3.99
C LEU A 624 -34.88 12.85 -3.81
N PRO A 625 -35.85 11.92 -3.73
CA PRO A 625 -37.24 12.26 -3.45
C PRO A 625 -37.37 13.00 -2.10
N ASP A 626 -38.39 13.85 -1.96
CA ASP A 626 -38.62 14.58 -0.69
C ASP A 626 -38.95 13.65 0.49
N ARG A 627 -39.42 12.42 0.19
CA ARG A 627 -39.86 11.44 1.18
C ARG A 627 -39.06 10.13 1.08
N VAL A 628 -37.79 10.18 1.48
CA VAL A 628 -36.86 9.03 1.48
C VAL A 628 -36.95 8.14 2.73
N ALA A 629 -37.59 8.60 3.79
CA ALA A 629 -37.77 7.86 5.04
C ALA A 629 -39.15 8.15 5.65
N PRO A 630 -39.74 7.21 6.41
CA PRO A 630 -40.98 7.44 7.13
C PRO A 630 -40.73 8.41 8.30
N GLY A 631 -41.70 9.26 8.65
CA GLY A 631 -41.53 10.20 9.78
C GLY A 631 -41.58 9.52 11.16
N VAL A 632 -42.30 8.39 11.26
CA VAL A 632 -42.44 7.59 12.47
C VAL A 632 -42.54 6.11 12.07
N LEU A 633 -41.85 5.23 12.82
CA LEU A 633 -41.93 3.78 12.74
C LEU A 633 -42.10 3.21 14.16
N GLY A 634 -43.31 2.76 14.49
CA GLY A 634 -43.63 2.33 15.85
C GLY A 634 -43.42 3.47 16.87
N ASP A 635 -42.49 3.29 17.79
CA ASP A 635 -42.07 4.24 18.82
C ASP A 635 -40.84 5.07 18.44
N ILE A 636 -40.27 4.85 17.24
CA ILE A 636 -39.12 5.59 16.72
C ILE A 636 -39.60 6.72 15.81
N ARG A 637 -39.20 7.95 16.14
CA ARG A 637 -39.37 9.14 15.29
C ARG A 637 -38.10 9.40 14.49
N LEU A 638 -38.24 9.57 13.19
CA LEU A 638 -37.14 9.94 12.30
C LEU A 638 -37.20 11.45 12.06
N VAL A 639 -36.27 12.19 12.66
CA VAL A 639 -36.22 13.65 12.56
C VAL A 639 -35.16 14.03 11.54
N ARG A 640 -35.53 14.80 10.52
CA ARG A 640 -34.61 15.24 9.46
C ARG A 640 -33.65 16.30 9.99
N GLU A 641 -32.35 16.07 9.80
CA GLU A 641 -31.26 16.90 10.32
C GLU A 641 -30.59 17.66 9.17
N GLN A 642 -31.15 18.81 8.78
CA GLN A 642 -30.70 19.57 7.60
C GLN A 642 -29.27 20.11 7.72
N SER A 643 -28.79 20.35 8.93
CA SER A 643 -27.40 20.78 9.18
C SER A 643 -26.39 19.73 8.77
N ALA A 644 -26.66 18.45 9.03
CA ALA A 644 -25.79 17.33 8.67
C ALA A 644 -25.81 17.01 7.17
N GLU A 645 -26.90 17.35 6.46
CA GLU A 645 -26.97 17.18 4.99
C GLU A 645 -25.92 18.03 4.25
N LYS A 646 -25.39 19.10 4.87
CA LYS A 646 -24.32 19.91 4.30
C LYS A 646 -23.03 19.12 4.07
N ALA A 647 -22.76 18.08 4.87
CA ALA A 647 -21.56 17.24 4.73
C ALA A 647 -21.46 16.53 3.37
N PHE A 648 -22.59 16.25 2.71
CA PHE A 648 -22.60 15.70 1.34
C PHE A 648 -22.20 16.71 0.27
N ARG A 649 -22.44 18.01 0.52
CA ARG A 649 -22.12 19.12 -0.39
C ARG A 649 -20.74 19.71 -0.13
N GLU A 650 -20.26 19.65 1.10
CA GLU A 650 -18.95 20.12 1.53
C GLU A 650 -17.82 19.08 1.32
N GLY A 651 -18.19 17.83 1.02
CA GLY A 651 -17.23 16.81 0.60
C GLY A 651 -16.47 17.26 -0.65
N THR A 652 -15.14 17.21 -0.60
CA THR A 652 -14.18 17.56 -1.67
C THR A 652 -14.64 17.13 -3.08
N ASP A 653 -14.12 17.74 -4.16
CA ASP A 653 -14.41 17.42 -5.57
C ASP A 653 -14.42 15.91 -5.95
N ARG A 654 -13.83 15.07 -5.10
CA ARG A 654 -13.74 13.60 -5.16
C ARG A 654 -14.87 12.86 -4.43
N SER A 655 -15.89 13.54 -3.92
CA SER A 655 -17.04 12.90 -3.29
C SER A 655 -17.83 12.09 -4.31
N LEU A 656 -18.08 10.83 -3.98
CA LEU A 656 -18.88 9.91 -4.79
C LEU A 656 -20.38 10.05 -4.50
N ALA A 657 -20.77 10.84 -3.49
CA ALA A 657 -22.16 11.15 -3.17
C ALA A 657 -22.29 12.65 -2.87
N ARG A 658 -22.87 13.40 -3.81
CA ARG A 658 -23.00 14.87 -3.71
C ARG A 658 -24.33 15.33 -3.13
N GLU A 659 -25.29 14.42 -3.00
CA GLU A 659 -26.59 14.69 -2.39
C GLU A 659 -26.96 13.56 -1.42
N GLY A 660 -27.39 13.95 -0.21
CA GLY A 660 -27.90 13.04 0.79
C GLY A 660 -28.94 13.68 1.70
N ARG A 661 -29.68 12.84 2.41
CA ARG A 661 -30.64 13.17 3.45
C ARG A 661 -30.24 12.45 4.73
N VAL A 662 -30.28 13.16 5.86
CA VAL A 662 -29.84 12.62 7.16
C VAL A 662 -30.97 12.75 8.17
N PHE A 663 -31.20 11.69 8.93
CA PHE A 663 -32.25 11.60 9.94
C PHE A 663 -31.66 11.11 11.26
N SER A 664 -32.04 11.75 12.37
CA SER A 664 -31.82 11.21 13.71
C SER A 664 -32.95 10.25 14.09
N LEU A 665 -32.61 9.10 14.65
CA LEU A 665 -33.55 8.05 15.08
C LEU A 665 -33.82 8.25 16.58
N ARG A 666 -35.01 8.75 16.94
CA ARG A 666 -35.35 9.13 18.32
C ARG A 666 -36.41 8.21 18.92
N GLN A 667 -36.15 7.65 20.09
CA GLN A 667 -37.11 6.88 20.89
C GLN A 667 -37.43 7.66 22.17
N GLY A 668 -38.54 8.38 22.18
CA GLY A 668 -38.77 9.44 23.17
C GLY A 668 -37.71 10.54 23.02
N ASP A 669 -37.02 10.87 24.13
CA ASP A 669 -35.97 11.90 24.15
C ASP A 669 -34.56 11.36 23.83
N VAL A 670 -34.41 10.05 23.60
CA VAL A 670 -33.10 9.41 23.38
C VAL A 670 -32.83 9.21 21.89
N VAL A 671 -31.68 9.67 21.40
CA VAL A 671 -31.19 9.36 20.05
C VAL A 671 -30.58 7.96 20.05
N GLN A 672 -31.25 7.02 19.38
CA GLN A 672 -30.81 5.63 19.25
C GLN A 672 -29.85 5.40 18.08
N GLY A 673 -29.78 6.36 17.14
CA GLY A 673 -28.93 6.25 15.96
C GLY A 673 -29.20 7.34 14.93
N SER A 674 -28.66 7.14 13.74
CA SER A 674 -28.92 7.97 12.56
C SER A 674 -29.13 7.12 11.32
N LEU A 675 -29.92 7.65 10.40
CA LEU A 675 -30.14 7.09 9.07
C LEU A 675 -29.70 8.13 8.04
N GLN A 676 -28.85 7.71 7.11
CA GLN A 676 -28.45 8.52 5.97
C GLN A 676 -28.84 7.81 4.66
N VAL A 677 -29.38 8.60 3.75
CA VAL A 677 -29.77 8.17 2.40
C VAL A 677 -29.05 9.05 1.42
N ALA A 678 -28.25 8.47 0.54
CA ALA A 678 -27.44 9.26 -0.39
C ALA A 678 -27.54 8.74 -1.82
N ALA A 679 -27.54 9.67 -2.77
CA ALA A 679 -27.42 9.39 -4.18
C ALA A 679 -25.93 9.37 -4.56
N LEU A 680 -25.50 8.29 -5.19
CA LEU A 680 -24.16 8.15 -5.73
C LEU A 680 -24.06 8.87 -7.08
N ASP A 681 -22.83 9.19 -7.48
CA ASP A 681 -22.55 9.69 -8.83
C ASP A 681 -23.16 8.74 -9.89
N PRO A 682 -23.82 9.26 -10.94
CA PRO A 682 -24.47 8.43 -11.96
C PRO A 682 -23.52 7.45 -12.68
N THR A 683 -22.22 7.72 -12.67
CA THR A 683 -21.19 6.81 -13.21
C THR A 683 -20.95 5.58 -12.35
N ILE A 684 -21.40 5.59 -11.09
CA ILE A 684 -21.24 4.51 -10.12
C ILE A 684 -22.45 3.59 -10.15
N ASP A 685 -22.21 2.32 -10.49
CA ASP A 685 -23.21 1.26 -10.45
C ASP A 685 -22.78 0.15 -9.49
N THR A 686 -23.39 0.14 -8.30
CA THR A 686 -23.11 -0.83 -7.23
C THR A 686 -23.70 -2.22 -7.49
N ARG A 687 -24.42 -2.44 -8.61
CA ARG A 687 -24.77 -3.80 -9.07
C ARG A 687 -23.52 -4.54 -9.55
N SER A 688 -22.49 -3.81 -10.00
CA SER A 688 -21.17 -4.37 -10.27
C SER A 688 -20.47 -4.72 -8.94
N PRO A 689 -20.11 -6.00 -8.70
CA PRO A 689 -19.44 -6.41 -7.46
C PRO A 689 -18.17 -5.61 -7.17
N ARG A 690 -17.41 -5.27 -8.22
CA ARG A 690 -16.16 -4.52 -8.10
C ARG A 690 -16.38 -3.09 -7.60
N ILE A 691 -17.37 -2.39 -8.19
CA ILE A 691 -17.68 -1.00 -7.81
C ILE A 691 -18.25 -0.97 -6.40
N ARG A 692 -19.13 -1.94 -6.08
CA ARG A 692 -19.69 -2.10 -4.74
C ARG A 692 -18.61 -2.26 -3.68
N ASP A 693 -17.62 -3.14 -3.92
CA ASP A 693 -16.52 -3.36 -2.97
C ASP A 693 -15.66 -2.10 -2.79
N GLN A 694 -15.49 -1.29 -3.84
CA GLN A 694 -14.80 0.00 -3.74
C GLN A 694 -15.59 1.02 -2.91
N VAL A 695 -16.91 1.10 -3.09
CA VAL A 695 -17.78 1.98 -2.27
C VAL A 695 -17.77 1.52 -0.80
N LEU A 696 -17.85 0.22 -0.54
CA LEU A 696 -17.71 -0.36 0.80
C LEU A 696 -16.35 -0.03 1.44
N GLN A 697 -15.29 -0.02 0.63
CA GLN A 697 -13.96 0.37 1.07
C GLN A 697 -13.87 1.87 1.39
N GLY A 698 -14.52 2.73 0.61
CA GLY A 698 -14.62 4.17 0.89
C GLY A 698 -15.39 4.48 2.16
N LEU A 699 -16.51 3.78 2.41
CA LEU A 699 -17.38 4.01 3.57
C LEU A 699 -16.83 3.43 4.88
N GLY A 700 -16.18 2.26 4.83
CA GLY A 700 -15.82 1.50 6.04
C GLY A 700 -14.41 0.93 6.03
N LYS A 701 -13.51 1.42 5.17
CA LYS A 701 -12.11 0.95 5.02
C LYS A 701 -11.98 -0.58 4.82
N GLY A 702 -13.00 -1.21 4.24
CA GLY A 702 -13.05 -2.66 4.01
C GLY A 702 -13.48 -3.50 5.22
N GLY A 703 -13.97 -2.87 6.29
CA GLY A 703 -14.48 -3.54 7.48
C GLY A 703 -15.87 -4.17 7.32
N PHE A 704 -16.67 -3.69 6.36
CA PHE A 704 -18.01 -4.21 6.11
C PHE A 704 -18.00 -5.71 5.77
N ARG A 705 -18.94 -6.44 6.36
CA ARG A 705 -19.17 -7.87 6.12
C ARG A 705 -20.58 -8.04 5.56
N ALA A 706 -20.71 -8.89 4.55
CA ALA A 706 -22.03 -9.23 4.02
C ALA A 706 -22.85 -9.94 5.11
N SER A 707 -24.08 -9.48 5.30
CA SER A 707 -25.09 -9.99 6.20
C SER A 707 -26.43 -10.06 5.47
N ARG A 708 -27.44 -10.65 6.11
CA ARG A 708 -28.82 -10.59 5.64
C ARG A 708 -29.74 -10.15 6.76
N ILE A 709 -30.77 -9.41 6.37
CA ILE A 709 -31.89 -9.06 7.23
C ILE A 709 -33.16 -9.39 6.44
N GLY A 710 -33.84 -10.46 6.82
CA GLY A 710 -34.90 -11.03 5.99
C GLY A 710 -34.35 -11.54 4.65
N GLN A 711 -34.95 -11.07 3.55
CA GLN A 711 -34.48 -11.34 2.18
C GLN A 711 -33.46 -10.28 1.69
N GLU A 712 -33.21 -9.23 2.47
CA GLU A 712 -32.36 -8.12 2.07
C GLU A 712 -30.89 -8.42 2.30
N ARG A 713 -30.07 -8.05 1.31
CA ARG A 713 -28.61 -8.10 1.44
C ARG A 713 -28.12 -6.81 2.07
N VAL A 714 -27.57 -6.93 3.27
CA VAL A 714 -27.07 -5.80 4.07
C VAL A 714 -25.59 -6.00 4.33
N TYR A 715 -24.84 -4.92 4.48
CA TYR A 715 -23.44 -4.92 4.87
C TYR A 715 -23.33 -4.36 6.28
N ARG A 716 -22.76 -5.15 7.18
CA ARG A 716 -22.62 -4.82 8.60
C ARG A 716 -21.18 -4.48 8.95
N LEU A 717 -20.97 -3.41 9.71
CA LEU A 717 -19.69 -3.07 10.32
C LEU A 717 -19.92 -2.80 11.80
N ALA A 718 -19.55 -3.76 12.63
CA ALA A 718 -19.62 -3.65 14.09
C ALA A 718 -18.40 -2.87 14.60
N LEU A 719 -18.66 -1.73 15.22
CA LEU A 719 -17.70 -0.93 15.97
C LEU A 719 -18.00 -1.07 17.49
N PRO A 720 -17.07 -0.68 18.38
CA PRO A 720 -17.28 -0.84 19.82
C PRO A 720 -18.53 -0.15 20.38
N GLU A 721 -18.91 1.00 19.81
CA GLU A 721 -20.04 1.82 20.28
C GLU A 721 -21.20 1.88 19.28
N LEU A 722 -20.95 1.50 18.03
CA LEU A 722 -21.85 1.68 16.90
C LEU A 722 -21.95 0.40 16.07
N ASP A 723 -23.11 0.13 15.53
CA ASP A 723 -23.33 -0.87 14.51
C ASP A 723 -23.81 -0.16 13.22
N LEU A 724 -23.03 -0.31 12.15
CA LEU A 724 -23.28 0.31 10.86
C LEU A 724 -23.92 -0.72 9.92
N LEU A 725 -25.15 -0.46 9.52
CA LEU A 725 -25.94 -1.28 8.60
C LEU A 725 -26.11 -0.56 7.28
N LEU A 726 -25.57 -1.12 6.20
CA LEU A 726 -25.57 -0.51 4.87
C LEU A 726 -26.31 -1.38 3.87
N SER A 727 -27.22 -0.80 3.10
CA SER A 727 -27.85 -1.43 1.94
C SER A 727 -27.72 -0.52 0.72
N PHE A 728 -27.56 -1.10 -0.47
CA PHE A 728 -27.56 -0.35 -1.72
C PHE A 728 -28.98 -0.29 -2.29
N THR A 729 -29.31 0.79 -2.98
CA THR A 729 -30.60 0.90 -3.66
C THR A 729 -30.73 -0.17 -4.76
N PRO A 730 -31.95 -0.66 -5.07
CA PRO A 730 -32.14 -1.67 -6.11
C PRO A 730 -31.65 -1.24 -7.51
N ASP A 731 -31.66 0.06 -7.80
CA ASP A 731 -31.13 0.62 -9.05
C ASP A 731 -29.60 0.75 -9.07
N GLY A 732 -28.93 0.55 -7.93
CA GLY A 732 -27.47 0.55 -7.81
C GLY A 732 -26.81 1.92 -7.68
N HIS A 733 -27.59 3.00 -7.70
CA HIS A 733 -27.11 4.39 -7.76
C HIS A 733 -27.28 5.17 -6.44
N GLY A 734 -27.49 4.48 -5.34
CA GLY A 734 -27.60 5.08 -4.02
C GLY A 734 -27.39 4.06 -2.92
N TYR A 735 -27.39 4.55 -1.69
CA TYR A 735 -27.30 3.68 -0.53
C TYR A 735 -28.06 4.23 0.67
N TYR A 736 -28.45 3.30 1.53
CA TYR A 736 -29.01 3.52 2.86
C TYR A 736 -27.96 3.06 3.87
N LEU A 737 -27.49 3.96 4.73
CA LEU A 737 -26.62 3.59 5.85
C LEU A 737 -27.30 4.01 7.14
N MET A 738 -27.41 3.08 8.07
CA MET A 738 -27.90 3.35 9.41
C MET A 738 -26.79 3.08 10.42
N ALA A 739 -26.51 4.08 11.25
CA ALA A 739 -25.60 3.96 12.38
C ALA A 739 -26.45 3.88 13.65
N ALA A 740 -26.54 2.70 14.26
CA ALA A 740 -27.26 2.50 15.53
C ALA A 740 -26.27 2.25 16.67
N ARG A 741 -26.66 2.54 17.91
CA ARG A 741 -25.85 2.14 19.07
C ARG A 741 -25.63 0.64 19.08
N ALA A 742 -24.44 0.19 19.45
CA ALA A 742 -24.16 -1.24 19.61
C ALA A 742 -25.09 -1.91 20.65
N ALA A 743 -25.58 -1.16 21.64
CA ALA A 743 -26.52 -1.64 22.65
C ALA A 743 -28.01 -1.64 22.20
N TYR A 744 -28.32 -1.08 21.02
CA TYR A 744 -29.70 -1.02 20.52
C TYR A 744 -30.07 -2.36 19.84
N ALA A 745 -30.82 -3.19 20.56
CA ALA A 745 -31.13 -4.56 20.15
C ALA A 745 -32.01 -4.66 18.89
N ASP A 746 -32.87 -3.67 18.63
CA ASP A 746 -33.81 -3.68 17.50
C ASP A 746 -33.25 -3.00 16.23
N SER A 747 -31.92 -2.81 16.13
CA SER A 747 -31.29 -2.17 14.97
C SER A 747 -31.62 -2.88 13.64
N ASP A 748 -31.51 -4.22 13.60
CA ASP A 748 -31.79 -4.98 12.38
C ASP A 748 -33.25 -4.83 11.91
N ARG A 749 -34.17 -4.88 12.89
CA ARG A 749 -35.61 -4.74 12.70
C ARG A 749 -36.03 -3.36 12.23
N LEU A 750 -35.44 -2.32 12.83
CA LEU A 750 -35.65 -0.93 12.45
C LEU A 750 -35.14 -0.69 11.02
N PHE A 751 -33.93 -1.18 10.70
CA PHE A 751 -33.37 -1.04 9.35
C PHE A 751 -34.22 -1.75 8.30
N ALA A 752 -34.70 -2.95 8.60
CA ALA A 752 -35.60 -3.69 7.71
C ALA A 752 -36.90 -2.92 7.43
N SER A 753 -37.48 -2.28 8.46
CA SER A 753 -38.69 -1.46 8.32
C SER A 753 -38.44 -0.23 7.43
N VAL A 754 -37.27 0.39 7.54
CA VAL A 754 -36.85 1.49 6.65
C VAL A 754 -36.73 1.00 5.21
N LEU A 755 -36.08 -0.14 4.97
CA LEU A 755 -35.96 -0.72 3.63
C LEU A 755 -37.33 -1.12 3.05
N ALA A 756 -38.25 -1.64 3.88
CA ALA A 756 -39.62 -1.95 3.49
C ALA A 756 -40.40 -0.72 3.03
N PHE A 757 -40.30 0.38 3.78
CA PHE A 757 -40.92 1.65 3.41
C PHE A 757 -40.43 2.14 2.02
N THR A 758 -39.15 1.97 1.71
CA THR A 758 -38.59 2.41 0.42
C THR A 758 -39.14 1.63 -0.79
N ARG A 759 -39.75 0.45 -0.55
CA ARG A 759 -40.43 -0.34 -1.58
C ARG A 759 -41.92 -0.01 -1.75
N GLY A 760 -42.43 0.97 -0.99
CA GLY A 760 -43.81 1.41 -1.08
C GLY A 760 -44.75 0.79 -0.03
N GLU A 761 -44.22 0.07 0.96
CA GLU A 761 -45.01 -0.43 2.09
C GLU A 761 -45.44 0.75 3.00
N ALA A 762 -46.71 0.74 3.45
CA ALA A 762 -47.27 1.86 4.19
C ALA A 762 -46.67 1.96 5.61
N ALA A 763 -46.13 3.13 5.97
CA ALA A 763 -45.50 3.36 7.29
C ALA A 763 -46.39 3.00 8.49
N ALA A 764 -47.72 3.16 8.38
CA ALA A 764 -48.66 2.82 9.44
C ALA A 764 -48.74 1.30 9.75
N GLN A 765 -48.29 0.47 8.81
CA GLN A 765 -48.26 -1.00 8.92
C GLN A 765 -46.88 -1.53 9.31
N LEU A 766 -45.85 -0.66 9.38
CA LEU A 766 -44.47 -1.03 9.66
C LEU A 766 -44.11 -0.71 11.11
N ARG A 767 -43.90 -1.74 11.92
CA ARG A 767 -43.35 -1.62 13.29
C ARG A 767 -42.04 -2.40 13.38
N PRO A 768 -40.96 -1.84 13.93
CA PRO A 768 -39.68 -2.54 14.06
C PRO A 768 -39.85 -3.93 14.68
N ALA A 769 -40.55 -4.04 15.81
CA ALA A 769 -40.75 -5.29 16.55
C ALA A 769 -41.42 -6.42 15.75
N ASP A 770 -42.22 -6.08 14.73
CA ASP A 770 -43.01 -7.05 13.96
C ASP A 770 -42.25 -7.62 12.75
N VAL A 771 -41.04 -7.10 12.46
CA VAL A 771 -40.22 -7.60 11.35
C VAL A 771 -39.43 -8.84 11.76
N VAL A 772 -39.73 -9.97 11.11
CA VAL A 772 -39.00 -11.21 11.30
C VAL A 772 -37.61 -11.11 10.68
N VAL A 773 -36.57 -11.26 11.51
CA VAL A 773 -35.16 -11.35 11.07
C VAL A 773 -34.73 -12.82 11.17
N PRO A 774 -34.54 -13.53 10.04
CA PRO A 774 -34.04 -14.90 10.05
C PRO A 774 -32.60 -14.95 10.55
N ASP A 775 -32.24 -15.97 11.33
CA ASP A 775 -30.86 -16.18 11.77
C ASP A 775 -29.98 -16.50 10.55
N PRO A 776 -28.91 -15.73 10.29
CA PRO A 776 -28.04 -15.92 9.13
C PRO A 776 -27.31 -17.29 9.11
N ARG A 777 -27.31 -18.05 10.22
CA ARG A 777 -26.74 -19.41 10.28
C ARG A 777 -27.75 -20.51 9.93
N THR A 778 -29.04 -20.24 9.99
CA THR A 778 -30.09 -21.18 9.57
C THR A 778 -30.64 -20.70 8.23
N GLY A 779 -30.08 -21.24 7.15
CA GLY A 779 -30.55 -20.98 5.80
C GLY A 779 -32.06 -21.22 5.70
N SER A 780 -32.74 -20.36 4.92
CA SER A 780 -34.18 -20.39 4.67
C SER A 780 -34.70 -21.79 4.38
N ALA A 781 -35.41 -22.37 5.35
CA ALA A 781 -36.32 -23.48 5.14
C ALA A 781 -37.74 -22.92 5.18
N SER A 782 -38.25 -22.60 3.99
CA SER A 782 -39.68 -22.49 3.68
C SER A 782 -39.89 -23.09 2.31
#